data_AF-A0A3A3CYD0-F1
#
_entry.id   AF-A0A3A3CYD0-F1
#
_cell.length_a   1.000
_cell.length_b   1.000
_cell.length_c   1.000
_cell.angle_alpha   90.00
_cell.angle_beta   90.00
_cell.angle_gamma   90.00
#
_symmetry.space_group_name_H-M   'P 1'
#
loop_
_entity.id
_entity.type
_entity.pdbx_description
1 polymer ?
#
loop_
_entity_poly.entity_id
_entity_poly.type
_entity_poly.pdbx_seq_one_letter_code
_entity_poly.pdbx_strand_id
1 'polypeptide(L)'
;MFMNTCNKLLVAASLVFACQASAGEAQPSSLCEPTLETAQSAFDVIYNNKKNAFSEAVNNSIHQCQQAKLGQSSSLLDKQVNELDDAPPELREFNLSSHNVNLDNGSVTLTFTVQAYDLSGLDSVIVGIVAPNTSYPFPAPRNRVKLENWLETTEENVYEASGSITLSPSHTDAGKWSTVMLFLRDTTGRYIPRYKSETLESKGFNPYLVVENNTVLDKDAPEFRSLIFSSNSFDVSSEKQTLTGVVELYDINEVKAARLRLSPPEGLSSSLTKYAEFENIRLSKDENVYQADVNLVLDNTDAPGVWLAGLHVSDDKLNSTGAISSNVVRNAGYNPDIEIINTVDVDLLPPELRAVEVSENDITMTINSQDVTVSVLVYDPSGIHEGSVSLISPTGESSLNKKALIEDWQATAQDGVYSAQATFSFNAKDAAGGWYIKVHSIVDKNDNQFDSSDINHLIEQGTNPYVLINVKEQDKRDYTLTTRLDNIELEMSSSTPVELFIQESNGHTLPRKMTVLAKGTANVSASYEAIGGTGSVNCVGKNALLTCDLAIPADQTEFSISYTLKSTDKATTDSAQFTLITDNAETDITNNKTNIAVNVLEPIYYQVEFLDWDGRIVAQQEVKAGESAKPVEVLLERLGHTFIGWDKALVNIMSDTSITAQYEVNHYMVKFVNWDGAVLSQSMVAHGSSAVPPSSVPVPEGKVFTGWDVNYEHIASSIEITAMVQTKTYTVEFKDWNGATISIVLVEHGKAAEAPDRPQREGYTFLRWDKAFDSITQAESITAQYSQNTEIEIPKIDTSSDSGSFGLFSLLFGAIFLFRRKV
;
A
#
# COMPACT_ATOMS: atom_id res chain seq x y z
N MET A 1 -99.33 -38.66 -2.42
CA MET A 1 -99.47 -38.75 -0.94
C MET A 1 -98.31 -37.97 -0.36
N PHE A 2 -98.56 -36.84 0.29
CA PHE A 2 -99.09 -36.75 1.67
C PHE A 2 -98.04 -37.27 2.67
N MET A 3 -97.69 -36.56 3.73
CA MET A 3 -98.13 -35.26 4.27
C MET A 3 -97.17 -34.94 5.44
N ASN A 4 -96.97 -33.72 5.91
CA ASN A 4 -97.17 -32.39 5.33
C ASN A 4 -96.42 -31.42 6.26
N THR A 5 -95.84 -30.35 5.71
CA THR A 5 -96.43 -29.02 5.82
C THR A 5 -97.35 -28.79 7.04
N CYS A 6 -96.82 -28.83 8.27
CA CYS A 6 -97.62 -28.48 9.45
C CYS A 6 -96.88 -27.84 10.64
N ASN A 7 -95.54 -27.74 10.60
CA ASN A 7 -94.79 -26.70 11.32
C ASN A 7 -94.08 -25.84 10.25
N LYS A 8 -94.82 -25.00 9.52
CA LYS A 8 -95.38 -23.70 9.94
C LYS A 8 -94.29 -22.70 10.28
N LEU A 9 -94.15 -21.63 9.48
CA LEU A 9 -95.05 -20.47 9.48
C LEU A 9 -95.09 -19.70 10.82
N LEU A 10 -94.32 -20.06 11.86
CA LEU A 10 -94.38 -19.32 13.14
C LEU A 10 -93.38 -18.16 13.28
N VAL A 11 -92.23 -18.19 12.60
CA VAL A 11 -91.23 -17.10 12.68
C VAL A 11 -91.33 -16.14 11.48
N ALA A 12 -91.65 -16.64 10.29
CA ALA A 12 -91.92 -15.81 9.10
C ALA A 12 -93.25 -15.03 9.14
N ALA A 13 -94.08 -15.21 10.18
CA ALA A 13 -95.38 -14.54 10.32
C ALA A 13 -95.33 -13.25 11.16
N SER A 14 -94.20 -12.93 11.78
CA SER A 14 -94.05 -11.79 12.70
C SER A 14 -92.92 -10.87 12.26
N LEU A 15 -93.22 -9.99 11.28
CA LEU A 15 -92.75 -8.59 11.15
C LEU A 15 -93.08 -7.91 9.80
N VAL A 16 -93.96 -8.48 8.97
CA VAL A 16 -94.58 -7.77 7.83
C VAL A 16 -95.82 -6.94 8.23
N PHE A 17 -96.22 -6.95 9.51
CA PHE A 17 -97.35 -6.15 10.02
C PHE A 17 -96.95 -5.18 11.15
N ALA A 18 -96.28 -4.08 10.77
CA ALA A 18 -96.23 -2.83 11.53
C ALA A 18 -96.09 -1.61 10.58
N CYS A 19 -97.23 -1.22 10.00
CA CYS A 19 -97.56 0.08 9.40
C CYS A 19 -96.54 0.86 8.53
N GLN A 20 -96.94 1.06 7.28
CA GLN A 20 -96.61 2.27 6.52
C GLN A 20 -97.13 3.54 7.23
N ALA A 21 -96.26 4.53 7.42
CA ALA A 21 -96.55 5.96 7.44
C ALA A 21 -95.20 6.69 7.35
N SER A 22 -94.90 7.59 6.41
CA SER A 22 -95.71 8.16 5.31
C SER A 22 -94.80 8.42 4.10
N ALA A 23 -95.36 8.43 2.89
CA ALA A 23 -94.60 8.66 1.66
C ALA A 23 -94.13 10.11 1.53
N GLY A 24 -92.95 10.30 0.92
CA GLY A 24 -92.31 11.61 0.71
C GLY A 24 -91.21 11.56 -0.36
N GLU A 25 -91.61 11.20 -1.58
CA GLU A 25 -90.96 11.57 -2.86
C GLU A 25 -89.44 11.38 -3.05
N ALA A 26 -89.04 10.26 -3.69
CA ALA A 26 -88.28 10.27 -4.96
C ALA A 26 -87.97 8.84 -5.48
N GLN A 27 -88.06 8.67 -6.81
CA GLN A 27 -87.63 7.50 -7.59
C GLN A 27 -86.82 8.03 -8.79
N PRO A 28 -86.02 7.21 -9.50
CA PRO A 28 -85.03 6.25 -8.99
C PRO A 28 -83.68 6.36 -9.76
N SER A 29 -82.63 5.66 -9.31
CA SER A 29 -81.49 5.33 -10.20
C SER A 29 -80.96 3.93 -9.92
N SER A 30 -80.78 3.16 -10.98
CA SER A 30 -80.52 1.72 -10.97
C SER A 30 -79.12 1.33 -10.49
N LEU A 31 -79.04 0.36 -9.56
CA LEU A 31 -77.97 -0.65 -9.45
C LEU A 31 -78.45 -1.77 -8.49
N CYS A 32 -78.05 -3.01 -8.78
CA CYS A 32 -78.29 -4.24 -7.99
C CYS A 32 -79.73 -4.82 -7.96
N GLU A 33 -80.15 -5.47 -9.06
CA GLU A 33 -80.93 -6.72 -8.99
C GLU A 33 -79.98 -7.91 -9.25
N PRO A 34 -79.95 -8.96 -8.41
CA PRO A 34 -79.20 -10.19 -8.71
C PRO A 34 -79.99 -11.08 -9.69
N THR A 35 -79.35 -11.53 -10.77
CA THR A 35 -79.96 -12.43 -11.74
C THR A 35 -79.90 -13.89 -11.28
N LEU A 36 -80.73 -14.75 -11.87
CA LEU A 36 -80.80 -16.18 -11.56
C LEU A 36 -79.44 -16.90 -11.78
N GLU A 37 -78.59 -16.39 -12.68
CA GLU A 37 -77.22 -16.88 -12.91
C GLU A 37 -76.31 -16.68 -11.69
N THR A 38 -76.47 -15.61 -10.92
CA THR A 38 -75.62 -15.34 -9.75
C THR A 38 -75.88 -16.35 -8.62
N ALA A 39 -77.12 -16.87 -8.52
CA ALA A 39 -77.48 -17.91 -7.57
C ALA A 39 -76.93 -19.30 -7.97
N GLN A 40 -76.71 -19.54 -9.26
CA GLN A 40 -76.18 -20.82 -9.77
C GLN A 40 -74.68 -20.97 -9.45
N SER A 41 -73.87 -19.93 -9.69
CA SER A 41 -72.43 -19.95 -9.36
C SER A 41 -72.15 -20.08 -7.87
N ALA A 42 -73.02 -19.54 -7.01
CA ALA A 42 -72.91 -19.74 -5.56
C ALA A 42 -73.11 -21.21 -5.13
N PHE A 43 -73.83 -22.01 -5.93
CA PHE A 43 -74.09 -23.42 -5.63
C PHE A 43 -72.87 -24.31 -5.96
N ASP A 44 -72.17 -24.04 -7.07
CA ASP A 44 -71.01 -24.84 -7.49
C ASP A 44 -69.78 -24.62 -6.59
N VAL A 45 -69.61 -23.42 -6.03
CA VAL A 45 -68.54 -23.10 -5.06
C VAL A 45 -68.69 -23.88 -3.74
N ILE A 46 -69.92 -24.25 -3.36
CA ILE A 46 -70.20 -24.95 -2.10
C ILE A 46 -69.78 -26.44 -2.16
N TYR A 47 -69.66 -27.04 -3.34
CA TYR A 47 -69.46 -28.49 -3.46
C TYR A 47 -67.98 -28.94 -3.64
N ASN A 48 -67.07 -28.07 -4.11
CA ASN A 48 -65.70 -28.47 -4.47
C ASN A 48 -64.60 -27.64 -3.77
N ASN A 49 -64.10 -28.16 -2.64
CA ASN A 49 -62.76 -27.91 -2.05
C ASN A 49 -62.20 -26.47 -2.03
N LYS A 50 -62.44 -25.74 -0.92
CA LYS A 50 -61.41 -24.96 -0.19
C LYS A 50 -61.97 -24.44 1.15
N LYS A 51 -61.62 -25.10 2.26
CA LYS A 51 -62.18 -24.80 3.60
C LYS A 51 -61.78 -23.42 4.16
N ASN A 52 -60.66 -22.84 3.69
CA ASN A 52 -60.12 -21.59 4.23
C ASN A 52 -60.82 -20.34 3.69
N ALA A 53 -61.25 -20.35 2.41
CA ALA A 53 -61.88 -19.19 1.77
C ALA A 53 -63.25 -18.82 2.39
N PHE A 54 -63.93 -19.78 3.03
CA PHE A 54 -65.19 -19.53 3.73
C PHE A 54 -64.98 -18.67 4.98
N SER A 55 -63.84 -18.79 5.67
CA SER A 55 -63.53 -17.98 6.86
C SER A 55 -63.25 -16.53 6.48
N GLU A 56 -62.49 -16.29 5.41
CA GLU A 56 -62.23 -14.95 4.88
C GLU A 56 -63.51 -14.28 4.36
N ALA A 57 -64.39 -15.03 3.68
CA ALA A 57 -65.66 -14.49 3.17
C ALA A 57 -66.65 -14.15 4.31
N VAL A 58 -66.69 -14.95 5.38
CA VAL A 58 -67.53 -14.67 6.55
C VAL A 58 -66.99 -13.49 7.35
N ASN A 59 -65.67 -13.42 7.61
CA ASN A 59 -65.08 -12.27 8.33
C ASN A 59 -65.25 -10.96 7.54
N ASN A 60 -64.97 -10.95 6.23
CA ASN A 60 -65.17 -9.76 5.39
C ASN A 60 -66.64 -9.33 5.33
N SER A 61 -67.60 -10.27 5.31
CA SER A 61 -69.03 -9.92 5.27
C SER A 61 -69.57 -9.44 6.61
N ILE A 62 -69.09 -9.94 7.75
CA ILE A 62 -69.42 -9.39 9.09
C ILE A 62 -68.91 -7.95 9.21
N HIS A 63 -67.66 -7.71 8.81
CA HIS A 63 -67.03 -6.38 8.84
C HIS A 63 -67.76 -5.37 7.94
N GLN A 64 -68.23 -5.80 6.75
CA GLN A 64 -69.05 -4.97 5.86
C GLN A 64 -70.47 -4.73 6.39
N CYS A 65 -71.06 -5.68 7.13
CA CYS A 65 -72.40 -5.54 7.70
C CYS A 65 -72.43 -4.56 8.91
N GLN A 66 -71.36 -4.50 9.71
CA GLN A 66 -71.19 -3.48 10.75
C GLN A 66 -71.03 -2.08 10.16
N GLN A 67 -70.23 -1.93 9.09
CA GLN A 67 -70.02 -0.66 8.38
C GLN A 67 -71.31 -0.08 7.77
N ALA A 68 -72.29 -0.92 7.37
CA ALA A 68 -73.56 -0.46 6.80
C ALA A 68 -74.51 0.20 7.82
N LYS A 69 -74.23 0.12 9.12
CA LYS A 69 -75.13 0.60 10.20
C LYS A 69 -74.84 2.02 10.68
N LEU A 70 -73.70 2.59 10.27
CA LEU A 70 -73.25 3.95 10.63
C LEU A 70 -72.92 4.71 9.34
N GLY A 71 -73.89 5.44 8.81
CA GLY A 71 -73.75 6.17 7.54
C GLY A 71 -72.85 7.39 7.64
N GLN A 72 -71.52 7.20 7.58
CA GLN A 72 -70.50 8.22 7.31
C GLN A 72 -69.20 7.57 6.76
N SER A 73 -68.36 8.35 6.09
CA SER A 73 -67.24 7.86 5.25
C SER A 73 -66.04 7.32 6.03
N SER A 74 -65.55 6.13 5.65
CA SER A 74 -64.58 5.31 6.40
C SER A 74 -63.12 5.80 6.41
N SER A 75 -62.67 6.65 5.49
CA SER A 75 -61.23 6.96 5.34
C SER A 75 -60.63 7.92 6.38
N LEU A 76 -61.44 8.54 7.24
CA LEU A 76 -60.98 9.51 8.25
C LEU A 76 -60.97 8.95 9.68
N LEU A 77 -61.61 7.80 9.95
CA LEU A 77 -61.70 7.23 11.30
C LEU A 77 -60.68 6.10 11.54
N ASP A 78 -60.45 5.22 10.55
CA ASP A 78 -59.41 4.18 10.60
C ASP A 78 -58.01 4.77 10.83
N LYS A 79 -57.80 6.03 10.41
CA LYS A 79 -56.56 6.76 10.67
C LYS A 79 -56.51 7.43 12.03
N GLN A 80 -57.66 7.81 12.61
CA GLN A 80 -57.69 8.43 13.93
C GLN A 80 -57.54 7.41 15.07
N VAL A 81 -58.07 6.18 14.95
CA VAL A 81 -57.89 5.15 16.00
C VAL A 81 -56.45 4.62 16.00
N ASN A 82 -55.88 4.32 14.82
CA ASN A 82 -54.51 3.82 14.70
C ASN A 82 -53.41 4.84 15.07
N GLU A 83 -53.69 6.15 15.02
CA GLU A 83 -52.76 7.22 15.43
C GLU A 83 -52.92 7.63 16.92
N LEU A 84 -53.86 7.05 17.69
CA LEU A 84 -54.18 7.48 19.07
C LEU A 84 -53.85 6.47 20.18
N ASP A 85 -53.58 5.21 19.86
CA ASP A 85 -53.63 4.14 20.87
C ASP A 85 -52.41 4.16 21.83
N ASP A 86 -51.16 4.11 21.35
CA ASP A 86 -49.88 4.08 22.11
C ASP A 86 -49.70 3.06 23.27
N ALA A 87 -50.74 2.40 23.78
CA ALA A 87 -50.69 1.43 24.87
C ALA A 87 -50.41 -0.01 24.37
N PRO A 88 -49.81 -0.90 25.18
CA PRO A 88 -49.78 -2.32 24.86
C PRO A 88 -51.01 -3.06 25.42
N PRO A 89 -51.45 -4.17 24.81
CA PRO A 89 -52.63 -4.94 25.22
C PRO A 89 -52.69 -5.29 26.71
N GLU A 90 -53.84 -5.06 27.35
CA GLU A 90 -54.04 -5.36 28.76
C GLU A 90 -54.71 -6.74 28.97
N LEU A 91 -53.98 -7.70 29.55
CA LEU A 91 -54.53 -9.02 29.91
C LEU A 91 -55.69 -8.91 30.93
N ARG A 92 -56.89 -9.35 30.52
CA ARG A 92 -58.15 -9.39 31.31
C ARG A 92 -58.43 -10.75 31.93
N GLU A 93 -58.30 -11.84 31.17
CA GLU A 93 -58.49 -13.22 31.67
C GLU A 93 -57.43 -14.18 31.11
N PHE A 94 -57.00 -15.14 31.93
CA PHE A 94 -56.22 -16.31 31.52
C PHE A 94 -56.75 -17.56 32.22
N ASN A 95 -57.16 -18.57 31.45
CA ASN A 95 -57.75 -19.80 31.98
C ASN A 95 -57.19 -21.07 31.29
N LEU A 96 -57.24 -22.19 32.02
CA LEU A 96 -56.86 -23.54 31.60
C LEU A 96 -58.06 -24.47 31.75
N SER A 97 -58.32 -25.34 30.77
CA SER A 97 -59.42 -26.32 30.85
C SER A 97 -59.24 -27.38 31.95
N SER A 98 -58.03 -27.56 32.46
CA SER A 98 -57.76 -28.28 33.70
C SER A 98 -56.44 -27.84 34.34
N HIS A 99 -56.39 -27.89 35.67
CA HIS A 99 -55.17 -27.70 36.47
C HIS A 99 -54.61 -29.01 37.02
N ASN A 100 -55.28 -30.16 36.78
CA ASN A 100 -54.79 -31.50 37.09
C ASN A 100 -55.03 -32.43 35.89
N VAL A 101 -53.98 -33.11 35.43
CA VAL A 101 -54.03 -34.02 34.27
C VAL A 101 -53.37 -35.34 34.65
N ASN A 102 -54.12 -36.44 34.58
CA ASN A 102 -53.58 -37.79 34.69
C ASN A 102 -53.47 -38.40 33.27
N LEU A 103 -52.28 -38.87 32.93
CA LEU A 103 -51.95 -39.42 31.61
C LEU A 103 -51.87 -40.96 31.60
N ASP A 104 -52.05 -41.63 32.74
CA ASP A 104 -51.96 -43.10 32.85
C ASP A 104 -53.01 -43.82 31.98
N ASN A 105 -54.10 -43.14 31.63
CA ASN A 105 -55.18 -43.64 30.78
C ASN A 105 -55.09 -43.13 29.31
N GLY A 106 -53.99 -42.48 28.92
CA GLY A 106 -53.78 -41.95 27.58
C GLY A 106 -53.68 -40.42 27.52
N SER A 107 -53.59 -39.90 26.29
CA SER A 107 -53.34 -38.47 26.04
C SER A 107 -54.54 -37.58 26.41
N VAL A 108 -54.25 -36.39 26.96
CA VAL A 108 -55.26 -35.42 27.41
C VAL A 108 -55.08 -34.08 26.70
N THR A 109 -56.17 -33.54 26.16
CA THR A 109 -56.21 -32.21 25.54
C THR A 109 -56.37 -31.12 26.60
N LEU A 110 -55.45 -30.16 26.61
CA LEU A 110 -55.49 -28.96 27.45
C LEU A 110 -55.80 -27.75 26.58
N THR A 111 -56.86 -27.01 26.90
CA THR A 111 -57.25 -25.78 26.22
C THR A 111 -56.89 -24.57 27.07
N PHE A 112 -56.31 -23.56 26.43
CA PHE A 112 -56.07 -22.24 26.98
C PHE A 112 -57.17 -21.30 26.47
N THR A 113 -57.64 -20.42 27.34
CA THR A 113 -58.52 -19.29 26.98
C THR A 113 -57.89 -18.01 27.49
N VAL A 114 -57.83 -16.99 26.64
CA VAL A 114 -57.21 -15.69 26.92
C VAL A 114 -58.21 -14.61 26.56
N GLN A 115 -58.42 -13.65 27.46
CA GLN A 115 -59.07 -12.37 27.13
C GLN A 115 -58.11 -11.22 27.36
N ALA A 116 -58.08 -10.25 26.46
CA ALA A 116 -57.34 -9.01 26.65
C ALA A 116 -58.06 -7.80 26.04
N TYR A 117 -57.82 -6.64 26.64
CA TYR A 117 -58.34 -5.34 26.23
C TYR A 117 -57.31 -4.60 25.38
N ASP A 118 -57.72 -4.06 24.24
CA ASP A 118 -56.88 -3.18 23.40
C ASP A 118 -57.76 -2.34 22.47
N LEU A 119 -57.47 -1.04 22.29
CA LEU A 119 -58.31 -0.13 21.48
C LEU A 119 -58.16 -0.36 19.97
N SER A 120 -57.02 -0.89 19.54
CA SER A 120 -56.75 -1.27 18.14
C SER A 120 -57.07 -2.74 17.84
N GLY A 121 -57.42 -3.53 18.85
CA GLY A 121 -57.71 -4.95 18.76
C GLY A 121 -56.48 -5.84 18.71
N LEU A 122 -56.68 -7.16 18.79
CA LEU A 122 -55.60 -8.12 18.99
C LEU A 122 -55.22 -8.89 17.71
N ASP A 123 -53.91 -9.00 17.47
CA ASP A 123 -53.33 -9.83 16.41
C ASP A 123 -53.11 -11.26 16.91
N SER A 124 -52.25 -11.44 17.90
CA SER A 124 -51.87 -12.78 18.34
C SER A 124 -51.27 -12.90 19.74
N VAL A 125 -51.25 -14.11 20.26
CA VAL A 125 -50.49 -14.50 21.45
C VAL A 125 -50.02 -15.96 21.34
N ILE A 126 -48.85 -16.28 21.87
CA ILE A 126 -48.41 -17.67 22.03
C ILE A 126 -48.56 -18.07 23.50
N VAL A 127 -49.29 -19.16 23.75
CA VAL A 127 -49.52 -19.71 25.09
C VAL A 127 -49.02 -21.14 25.17
N GLY A 128 -48.46 -21.54 26.32
CA GLY A 128 -47.98 -22.90 26.50
C GLY A 128 -47.58 -23.21 27.95
N ILE A 129 -47.19 -24.47 28.18
CA ILE A 129 -46.72 -24.97 29.48
C ILE A 129 -45.24 -25.36 29.47
N VAL A 130 -44.61 -25.16 30.62
CA VAL A 130 -43.18 -25.36 30.88
C VAL A 130 -43.01 -26.40 31.99
N ALA A 131 -42.11 -27.36 31.76
CA ALA A 131 -41.89 -28.53 32.62
C ALA A 131 -41.32 -28.17 34.00
N PRO A 132 -41.52 -29.00 35.04
CA PRO A 132 -40.81 -28.84 36.31
C PRO A 132 -39.29 -28.91 36.09
N ASN A 133 -38.54 -28.06 36.83
CA ASN A 133 -37.07 -28.04 36.88
C ASN A 133 -36.30 -27.75 35.57
N THR A 134 -36.95 -27.25 34.51
CA THR A 134 -36.21 -26.77 33.33
C THR A 134 -35.48 -25.45 33.61
N SER A 135 -34.23 -25.36 33.18
CA SER A 135 -33.46 -24.09 33.13
C SER A 135 -33.89 -23.21 31.96
N TYR A 136 -34.45 -23.80 30.89
CA TYR A 136 -34.89 -23.08 29.71
C TYR A 136 -36.37 -22.65 29.86
N PRO A 137 -36.67 -21.34 29.92
CA PRO A 137 -37.97 -20.87 30.40
C PRO A 137 -38.99 -20.68 29.27
N PHE A 138 -38.89 -21.39 28.15
CA PHE A 138 -39.83 -21.30 27.03
C PHE A 138 -40.49 -22.67 26.77
N PRO A 139 -41.80 -22.71 26.45
CA PRO A 139 -42.49 -23.97 26.17
C PRO A 139 -41.99 -24.60 24.86
N ALA A 140 -41.73 -25.92 24.90
CA ALA A 140 -41.36 -26.70 23.73
C ALA A 140 -42.44 -26.61 22.63
N PRO A 141 -42.11 -26.80 21.33
CA PRO A 141 -43.08 -26.65 20.24
C PRO A 141 -44.37 -27.47 20.41
N ARG A 142 -44.26 -28.70 20.93
CA ARG A 142 -45.40 -29.59 21.25
C ARG A 142 -46.29 -29.12 22.41
N ASN A 143 -45.79 -28.23 23.26
CA ASN A 143 -46.44 -27.78 24.51
C ASN A 143 -46.92 -26.31 24.45
N ARG A 144 -47.07 -25.76 23.23
CA ARG A 144 -47.58 -24.40 23.00
C ARG A 144 -48.49 -24.34 21.78
N VAL A 145 -49.33 -23.31 21.73
CA VAL A 145 -50.23 -22.98 20.62
C VAL A 145 -50.22 -21.46 20.40
N LYS A 146 -50.31 -21.03 19.12
CA LYS A 146 -50.51 -19.62 18.78
C LYS A 146 -52.01 -19.38 18.63
N LEU A 147 -52.51 -18.33 19.27
CA LEU A 147 -53.90 -17.87 19.17
C LEU A 147 -53.91 -16.62 18.28
N GLU A 148 -54.73 -16.64 17.23
CA GLU A 148 -54.85 -15.57 16.22
C GLU A 148 -56.34 -15.24 15.92
N ASN A 149 -57.25 -16.16 16.21
CA ASN A 149 -58.68 -16.01 15.96
C ASN A 149 -59.37 -15.35 17.16
N TRP A 150 -59.15 -14.06 17.33
CA TRP A 150 -59.75 -13.25 18.38
C TRP A 150 -61.21 -12.88 18.05
N LEU A 151 -62.09 -13.00 19.03
CA LEU A 151 -63.49 -12.62 18.96
C LEU A 151 -63.78 -11.55 20.01
N GLU A 152 -64.35 -10.42 19.62
CA GLU A 152 -64.78 -9.40 20.58
C GLU A 152 -65.88 -9.96 21.51
N THR A 153 -65.74 -9.67 22.81
CA THR A 153 -66.65 -10.15 23.85
C THR A 153 -67.86 -9.21 23.99
N THR A 154 -68.62 -9.33 25.09
CA THR A 154 -69.66 -8.36 25.43
C THR A 154 -69.11 -7.09 26.09
N GLU A 155 -67.83 -7.04 26.44
CA GLU A 155 -67.13 -5.84 26.92
C GLU A 155 -66.39 -5.19 25.76
N GLU A 156 -66.62 -3.89 25.55
CA GLU A 156 -66.15 -3.13 24.38
C GLU A 156 -64.62 -3.10 24.31
N ASN A 157 -64.06 -3.47 23.16
CA ASN A 157 -62.61 -3.61 22.93
C ASN A 157 -61.92 -4.69 23.81
N VAL A 158 -62.67 -5.63 24.40
CA VAL A 158 -62.11 -6.85 25.02
C VAL A 158 -62.34 -8.03 24.09
N TYR A 159 -61.26 -8.73 23.75
CA TYR A 159 -61.28 -9.84 22.80
C TYR A 159 -60.85 -11.15 23.47
N GLU A 160 -61.52 -12.25 23.12
CA GLU A 160 -61.21 -13.61 23.56
C GLU A 160 -60.62 -14.44 22.42
N ALA A 161 -59.60 -15.24 22.72
CA ALA A 161 -59.17 -16.34 21.87
C ALA A 161 -58.91 -17.61 22.70
N SER A 162 -59.15 -18.77 22.09
CA SER A 162 -58.89 -20.07 22.71
C SER A 162 -58.15 -21.01 21.75
N GLY A 163 -57.34 -21.91 22.31
CA GLY A 163 -56.61 -22.92 21.54
C GLY A 163 -56.06 -24.03 22.43
N SER A 164 -55.74 -25.18 21.85
CA SER A 164 -55.45 -26.40 22.61
C SER A 164 -54.11 -27.04 22.25
N ILE A 165 -53.54 -27.74 23.23
CA ILE A 165 -52.41 -28.67 23.06
C ILE A 165 -52.82 -30.06 23.56
N THR A 166 -52.10 -31.10 23.14
CA THR A 166 -52.33 -32.48 23.60
C THR A 166 -51.12 -32.98 24.37
N LEU A 167 -51.32 -33.34 25.63
CA LEU A 167 -50.30 -33.94 26.50
C LEU A 167 -50.38 -35.46 26.35
N SER A 168 -49.22 -36.13 26.22
CA SER A 168 -49.13 -37.58 26.00
C SER A 168 -48.34 -38.23 27.14
N PRO A 169 -48.76 -39.40 27.65
CA PRO A 169 -47.95 -40.17 28.61
C PRO A 169 -46.54 -40.48 28.09
N SER A 170 -46.35 -40.55 26.76
CA SER A 170 -45.05 -40.85 26.15
C SER A 170 -44.04 -39.69 26.16
N HIS A 171 -44.43 -38.46 26.49
CA HIS A 171 -43.53 -37.31 26.40
C HIS A 171 -43.85 -36.13 27.33
N THR A 172 -44.55 -36.37 28.44
CA THR A 172 -44.91 -35.34 29.42
C THR A 172 -44.49 -35.79 30.81
N ASP A 173 -43.47 -35.14 31.37
CA ASP A 173 -42.99 -35.37 32.74
C ASP A 173 -44.10 -35.19 33.79
N ALA A 174 -44.11 -36.06 34.81
CA ALA A 174 -44.94 -35.87 35.99
C ALA A 174 -44.44 -34.69 36.84
N GLY A 175 -45.36 -34.04 37.57
CA GLY A 175 -45.05 -32.96 38.51
C GLY A 175 -45.78 -31.64 38.20
N LYS A 176 -45.31 -30.55 38.81
CA LYS A 176 -45.92 -29.21 38.71
C LYS A 176 -45.33 -28.42 37.54
N TRP A 177 -46.09 -28.34 36.45
CA TRP A 177 -45.85 -27.49 35.28
C TRP A 177 -46.34 -26.07 35.52
N SER A 178 -45.85 -25.11 34.72
CA SER A 178 -46.26 -23.70 34.79
C SER A 178 -46.51 -23.10 33.41
N THR A 179 -47.49 -22.20 33.29
CA THR A 179 -47.81 -21.54 32.02
C THR A 179 -46.91 -20.35 31.75
N VAL A 180 -46.72 -20.08 30.47
CA VAL A 180 -46.08 -18.86 29.95
C VAL A 180 -46.89 -18.36 28.77
N MET A 181 -47.15 -17.06 28.74
CA MET A 181 -47.66 -16.37 27.55
C MET A 181 -46.55 -15.52 26.96
N LEU A 182 -46.46 -15.46 25.64
CA LEU A 182 -45.42 -14.75 24.90
C LEU A 182 -46.08 -13.90 23.81
N PHE A 183 -45.58 -12.68 23.63
CA PHE A 183 -45.95 -11.79 22.53
C PHE A 183 -47.46 -11.57 22.39
N LEU A 184 -48.14 -11.15 23.46
CA LEU A 184 -49.53 -10.68 23.35
C LEU A 184 -49.50 -9.35 22.57
N ARG A 185 -49.97 -9.37 21.32
CA ARG A 185 -49.76 -8.32 20.31
C ARG A 185 -51.09 -7.75 19.80
N ASP A 186 -51.12 -6.44 19.59
CA ASP A 186 -52.21 -5.71 18.93
C ASP A 186 -52.05 -5.60 17.41
N THR A 187 -53.09 -5.12 16.71
CA THR A 187 -53.08 -4.96 15.25
C THR A 187 -52.09 -3.88 14.76
N THR A 188 -51.68 -2.92 15.60
CA THR A 188 -50.64 -1.94 15.24
C THR A 188 -49.22 -2.48 15.36
N GLY A 189 -49.06 -3.63 16.02
CA GLY A 189 -47.80 -4.33 16.22
C GLY A 189 -47.11 -4.06 17.57
N ARG A 190 -47.71 -3.26 18.45
CA ARG A 190 -47.28 -3.14 19.86
C ARG A 190 -47.61 -4.47 20.58
N TYR A 191 -46.89 -4.77 21.66
CA TYR A 191 -47.02 -6.07 22.34
C TYR A 191 -46.44 -6.08 23.75
N ILE A 192 -46.95 -7.01 24.58
CA ILE A 192 -46.30 -7.42 25.83
C ILE A 192 -45.40 -8.63 25.55
N PRO A 193 -44.07 -8.55 25.76
CA PRO A 193 -43.16 -9.63 25.39
C PRO A 193 -43.47 -10.95 26.08
N ARG A 194 -43.84 -10.92 27.37
CA ARG A 194 -44.01 -12.13 28.17
C ARG A 194 -44.80 -11.92 29.45
N TYR A 195 -45.74 -12.83 29.72
CA TYR A 195 -46.24 -13.11 31.05
C TYR A 195 -45.59 -14.40 31.58
N LYS A 196 -44.87 -14.31 32.70
CA LYS A 196 -44.40 -15.48 33.45
C LYS A 196 -45.53 -15.99 34.35
N SER A 197 -45.39 -17.22 34.84
CA SER A 197 -46.32 -17.80 35.81
C SER A 197 -46.45 -16.93 37.07
N GLU A 198 -45.36 -16.39 37.61
CA GLU A 198 -45.42 -15.49 38.77
C GLU A 198 -46.19 -14.19 38.47
N THR A 199 -46.10 -13.70 37.22
CA THR A 199 -46.85 -12.52 36.77
C THR A 199 -48.34 -12.81 36.64
N LEU A 200 -48.71 -13.99 36.13
CA LEU A 200 -50.10 -14.44 36.02
C LEU A 200 -50.71 -14.67 37.42
N GLU A 201 -49.94 -15.29 38.33
CA GLU A 201 -50.35 -15.47 39.74
C GLU A 201 -50.53 -14.11 40.45
N SER A 202 -49.63 -13.14 40.24
CA SER A 202 -49.79 -11.79 40.79
C SER A 202 -51.00 -11.02 40.24
N LYS A 203 -51.51 -11.42 39.07
CA LYS A 203 -52.76 -10.91 38.47
C LYS A 203 -54.01 -11.70 38.90
N GLY A 204 -53.85 -12.73 39.73
CA GLY A 204 -54.96 -13.53 40.28
C GLY A 204 -55.34 -14.77 39.47
N PHE A 205 -54.62 -15.10 38.40
CA PHE A 205 -54.84 -16.31 37.61
C PHE A 205 -54.11 -17.51 38.22
N ASN A 206 -54.56 -18.75 37.94
CA ASN A 206 -53.82 -19.96 38.30
C ASN A 206 -53.00 -20.46 37.09
N PRO A 207 -51.66 -20.23 37.05
CA PRO A 207 -50.81 -20.64 35.94
C PRO A 207 -50.29 -22.08 36.06
N TYR A 208 -50.72 -22.84 37.07
CA TYR A 208 -50.08 -24.12 37.41
C TYR A 208 -50.90 -25.33 37.01
N LEU A 209 -50.22 -26.31 36.44
CA LEU A 209 -50.78 -27.60 36.03
C LEU A 209 -50.03 -28.72 36.76
N VAL A 210 -50.73 -29.60 37.44
CA VAL A 210 -50.15 -30.83 38.01
C VAL A 210 -50.40 -31.98 37.03
N VAL A 211 -49.32 -32.66 36.63
CA VAL A 211 -49.36 -33.83 35.75
C VAL A 211 -49.01 -35.09 36.53
N GLU A 212 -49.87 -36.10 36.44
CA GLU A 212 -49.60 -37.48 36.88
C GLU A 212 -49.29 -38.33 35.64
N ASN A 213 -48.14 -38.99 35.64
CA ASN A 213 -47.72 -39.91 34.58
C ASN A 213 -46.76 -40.95 35.16
N ASN A 214 -47.18 -42.22 35.21
CA ASN A 214 -46.37 -43.33 35.71
C ASN A 214 -45.61 -44.09 34.61
N THR A 215 -45.62 -43.59 33.37
CA THR A 215 -44.89 -44.18 32.24
C THR A 215 -43.38 -44.00 32.44
N VAL A 216 -42.59 -45.06 32.20
CA VAL A 216 -41.13 -44.96 32.17
C VAL A 216 -40.73 -44.17 30.92
N LEU A 217 -40.23 -42.95 31.13
CA LEU A 217 -39.68 -42.09 30.09
C LEU A 217 -38.18 -42.38 29.98
N ASP A 218 -37.77 -43.11 28.95
CA ASP A 218 -36.35 -43.18 28.56
C ASP A 218 -35.92 -41.80 28.02
N LYS A 219 -34.97 -41.18 28.72
CA LYS A 219 -34.41 -39.84 28.46
C LYS A 219 -33.00 -39.88 27.91
N ASP A 220 -32.41 -41.07 27.81
CA ASP A 220 -31.08 -41.21 27.25
C ASP A 220 -31.16 -41.00 25.71
N ALA A 221 -30.02 -40.83 25.06
CA ALA A 221 -29.95 -40.70 23.60
C ALA A 221 -29.59 -42.07 22.99
N PRO A 222 -29.95 -42.34 21.72
CA PRO A 222 -29.70 -43.62 21.08
C PRO A 222 -28.26 -44.12 21.28
N GLU A 223 -28.11 -45.29 21.90
CA GLU A 223 -26.80 -45.87 22.25
C GLU A 223 -26.13 -46.47 21.02
N PHE A 224 -24.86 -46.15 20.81
CA PHE A 224 -24.08 -46.71 19.71
C PHE A 224 -23.84 -48.22 19.87
N ARG A 225 -24.19 -49.03 18.84
CA ARG A 225 -23.85 -50.47 18.79
C ARG A 225 -22.78 -50.78 17.76
N SER A 226 -22.97 -50.39 16.50
CA SER A 226 -22.03 -50.70 15.42
C SER A 226 -22.03 -49.65 14.30
N LEU A 227 -20.91 -49.52 13.58
CA LEU A 227 -20.80 -48.75 12.34
C LEU A 227 -19.85 -49.48 11.39
N ILE A 228 -20.36 -49.88 10.24
CA ILE A 228 -19.62 -50.65 9.24
C ILE A 228 -19.75 -49.95 7.90
N PHE A 229 -18.63 -49.60 7.28
CA PHE A 229 -18.57 -49.04 5.93
C PHE A 229 -18.21 -50.11 4.89
N SER A 230 -18.56 -49.89 3.63
CA SER A 230 -18.20 -50.76 2.50
C SER A 230 -16.71 -50.72 2.15
N SER A 231 -16.06 -49.58 2.40
CA SER A 231 -14.61 -49.40 2.36
C SER A 231 -14.21 -48.31 3.36
N ASN A 232 -12.94 -48.33 3.77
CA ASN A 232 -12.30 -47.25 4.52
C ASN A 232 -11.28 -46.47 3.66
N SER A 233 -11.24 -46.73 2.35
CA SER A 233 -10.40 -46.00 1.39
C SER A 233 -11.09 -45.87 0.03
N PHE A 234 -11.04 -44.68 -0.56
CA PHE A 234 -11.71 -44.31 -1.80
C PHE A 234 -10.77 -43.48 -2.69
N ASP A 235 -10.54 -43.91 -3.93
CA ASP A 235 -9.87 -43.10 -4.95
C ASP A 235 -10.92 -42.38 -5.79
N VAL A 236 -10.96 -41.06 -5.65
CA VAL A 236 -11.90 -40.16 -6.31
C VAL A 236 -11.27 -39.38 -7.47
N SER A 237 -10.01 -39.66 -7.80
CA SER A 237 -9.20 -38.87 -8.74
C SER A 237 -9.75 -38.82 -10.18
N SER A 238 -10.58 -39.80 -10.57
CA SER A 238 -11.08 -39.95 -11.95
C SER A 238 -12.59 -40.16 -12.07
N GLU A 239 -13.27 -40.59 -11.01
CA GLU A 239 -14.71 -40.86 -10.99
C GLU A 239 -15.29 -40.67 -9.57
N LYS A 240 -16.60 -40.40 -9.48
CA LYS A 240 -17.29 -40.31 -8.20
C LYS A 240 -17.39 -41.69 -7.56
N GLN A 241 -17.03 -41.78 -6.28
CA GLN A 241 -17.23 -42.97 -5.45
C GLN A 241 -18.47 -42.80 -4.56
N THR A 242 -18.91 -43.88 -3.91
CA THR A 242 -19.97 -43.80 -2.90
C THR A 242 -19.58 -44.59 -1.67
N LEU A 243 -19.37 -43.87 -0.57
CA LEU A 243 -19.31 -44.44 0.76
C LEU A 243 -20.70 -44.96 1.12
N THR A 244 -20.82 -46.27 1.28
CA THR A 244 -22.03 -46.88 1.83
C THR A 244 -21.72 -47.48 3.19
N GLY A 245 -22.69 -47.45 4.11
CA GLY A 245 -22.50 -48.00 5.44
C GLY A 245 -23.79 -48.42 6.11
N VAL A 246 -23.64 -49.15 7.19
CA VAL A 246 -24.73 -49.60 8.07
C VAL A 246 -24.36 -49.23 9.50
N VAL A 247 -25.28 -48.56 10.20
CA VAL A 247 -25.19 -48.29 11.64
C VAL A 247 -26.20 -49.16 12.38
N GLU A 248 -25.85 -49.55 13.60
CA GLU A 248 -26.81 -50.08 14.56
C GLU A 248 -26.79 -49.21 15.83
N LEU A 249 -27.99 -48.88 16.30
CA LEU A 249 -28.27 -48.01 17.43
C LEU A 249 -29.29 -48.68 18.34
N TYR A 250 -29.13 -48.61 19.64
CA TYR A 250 -30.08 -49.16 20.62
C TYR A 250 -30.86 -48.03 21.28
N ASP A 251 -32.19 -48.12 21.26
CA ASP A 251 -33.08 -47.12 21.87
C ASP A 251 -34.45 -47.75 22.20
N ILE A 252 -34.96 -47.53 23.43
CA ILE A 252 -36.26 -48.06 23.86
C ILE A 252 -37.42 -47.27 23.21
N ASN A 253 -37.15 -46.04 22.80
CA ASN A 253 -38.05 -45.06 22.21
C ASN A 253 -37.81 -44.83 20.71
N GLU A 254 -37.42 -45.86 19.95
CA GLU A 254 -37.32 -45.83 18.47
C GLU A 254 -36.39 -44.76 17.87
N VAL A 255 -35.36 -45.21 17.15
CA VAL A 255 -34.47 -44.31 16.42
C VAL A 255 -35.21 -43.74 15.21
N LYS A 256 -35.52 -42.44 15.26
CA LYS A 256 -36.31 -41.75 14.22
C LYS A 256 -35.45 -41.12 13.14
N ALA A 257 -34.28 -40.60 13.52
CA ALA A 257 -33.32 -40.03 12.59
C ALA A 257 -31.90 -40.23 13.12
N ALA A 258 -30.99 -40.46 12.18
CA ALA A 258 -29.56 -40.40 12.40
C ALA A 258 -28.93 -39.69 11.20
N ARG A 259 -27.78 -39.05 11.41
CA ARG A 259 -26.98 -38.39 10.38
C ARG A 259 -25.52 -38.75 10.56
N LEU A 260 -24.87 -39.19 9.49
CA LEU A 260 -23.42 -39.33 9.40
C LEU A 260 -22.81 -37.95 9.22
N ARG A 261 -21.80 -37.63 10.04
CA ARG A 261 -20.95 -36.45 9.91
C ARG A 261 -19.55 -36.93 9.55
N LEU A 262 -19.05 -36.58 8.37
CA LEU A 262 -17.70 -36.89 7.92
C LEU A 262 -16.85 -35.61 8.01
N SER A 263 -15.91 -35.59 8.97
CA SER A 263 -15.08 -34.41 9.25
C SER A 263 -13.80 -34.44 8.40
N PRO A 264 -13.34 -33.31 7.86
CA PRO A 264 -12.11 -33.24 7.08
C PRO A 264 -10.86 -33.49 7.94
N PRO A 265 -9.69 -33.76 7.31
CA PRO A 265 -8.38 -33.83 7.95
C PRO A 265 -8.07 -32.63 8.87
N GLU A 266 -7.29 -32.89 9.93
CA GLU A 266 -6.87 -31.85 10.87
C GLU A 266 -6.05 -30.76 10.16
N GLY A 267 -6.43 -29.50 10.40
CA GLY A 267 -5.84 -28.32 9.75
C GLY A 267 -6.62 -27.77 8.56
N LEU A 268 -7.64 -28.49 8.06
CA LEU A 268 -8.57 -27.98 7.04
C LEU A 268 -9.82 -27.35 7.68
N SER A 269 -10.51 -26.50 6.91
CA SER A 269 -11.73 -25.80 7.37
C SER A 269 -12.83 -26.79 7.76
N SER A 270 -13.51 -26.52 8.88
CA SER A 270 -14.68 -27.30 9.27
C SER A 270 -15.89 -27.14 8.32
N SER A 271 -15.89 -26.15 7.42
CA SER A 271 -16.93 -25.98 6.40
C SER A 271 -17.02 -27.17 5.45
N LEU A 272 -15.88 -27.78 5.13
CA LEU A 272 -15.76 -28.99 4.30
C LEU A 272 -16.43 -30.24 4.91
N THR A 273 -17.01 -30.16 6.11
CA THR A 273 -17.69 -31.29 6.75
C THR A 273 -18.88 -31.77 5.90
N LYS A 274 -18.80 -33.00 5.38
CA LYS A 274 -19.94 -33.62 4.68
C LYS A 274 -20.93 -34.26 5.65
N TYR A 275 -22.18 -34.27 5.24
CA TYR A 275 -23.28 -34.90 5.95
C TYR A 275 -24.07 -35.84 5.03
N ALA A 276 -24.51 -36.97 5.58
CA ALA A 276 -25.50 -37.84 4.95
C ALA A 276 -26.55 -38.24 5.99
N GLU A 277 -27.83 -38.08 5.67
CA GLU A 277 -28.90 -38.63 6.48
C GLU A 277 -28.91 -40.17 6.34
N PHE A 278 -29.28 -40.86 7.42
CA PHE A 278 -29.49 -42.30 7.37
C PHE A 278 -30.87 -42.63 6.77
N GLU A 279 -30.88 -43.64 5.90
CA GLU A 279 -32.02 -44.14 5.16
C GLU A 279 -32.45 -45.53 5.68
N ASN A 280 -33.66 -45.95 5.32
CA ASN A 280 -34.19 -47.30 5.60
C ASN A 280 -34.09 -47.76 7.06
N ILE A 281 -34.27 -46.83 8.02
CA ILE A 281 -34.23 -47.14 9.45
C ILE A 281 -35.27 -48.22 9.77
N ARG A 282 -34.83 -49.30 10.41
CA ARG A 282 -35.61 -50.54 10.61
C ARG A 282 -35.22 -51.22 11.91
N LEU A 283 -36.18 -51.81 12.60
CA LEU A 283 -35.89 -52.65 13.78
C LEU A 283 -35.13 -53.92 13.33
N SER A 284 -34.07 -54.26 14.07
CA SER A 284 -33.25 -55.46 13.88
C SER A 284 -33.92 -56.70 14.51
N LYS A 285 -33.19 -57.81 14.57
CA LYS A 285 -33.61 -59.03 15.28
C LYS A 285 -33.41 -58.94 16.78
N ASP A 286 -32.48 -58.09 17.22
CA ASP A 286 -32.21 -57.84 18.63
C ASP A 286 -33.17 -56.78 19.17
N GLU A 287 -33.67 -57.00 20.38
CA GLU A 287 -34.72 -56.16 21.00
C GLU A 287 -34.23 -54.71 21.14
N ASN A 288 -35.04 -53.77 20.65
CA ASN A 288 -34.78 -52.32 20.66
C ASN A 288 -33.49 -51.88 19.94
N VAL A 289 -32.95 -52.70 19.04
CA VAL A 289 -31.83 -52.33 18.15
C VAL A 289 -32.38 -51.93 16.77
N TYR A 290 -32.04 -50.73 16.33
CA TYR A 290 -32.40 -50.17 15.03
C TYR A 290 -31.18 -50.16 14.11
N GLN A 291 -31.36 -50.70 12.92
CA GLN A 291 -30.37 -50.69 11.84
C GLN A 291 -30.76 -49.60 10.83
N ALA A 292 -29.79 -48.86 10.32
CA ALA A 292 -30.02 -47.88 9.26
C ALA A 292 -28.86 -47.88 8.26
N ASP A 293 -29.17 -47.58 7.00
CA ASP A 293 -28.20 -47.50 5.92
C ASP A 293 -27.76 -46.05 5.72
N VAL A 294 -26.55 -45.80 5.25
CA VAL A 294 -26.08 -44.46 4.84
C VAL A 294 -25.40 -44.53 3.49
N ASN A 295 -25.66 -43.52 2.67
CA ASN A 295 -25.07 -43.33 1.35
C ASN A 295 -24.49 -41.91 1.28
N LEU A 296 -23.19 -41.77 1.05
CA LEU A 296 -22.50 -40.50 0.86
C LEU A 296 -21.65 -40.57 -0.42
N VAL A 297 -21.90 -39.67 -1.37
CA VAL A 297 -21.08 -39.54 -2.57
C VAL A 297 -19.79 -38.81 -2.24
N LEU A 298 -18.67 -39.34 -2.71
CA LEU A 298 -17.35 -38.72 -2.65
C LEU A 298 -16.86 -38.49 -4.09
N ASP A 299 -16.19 -37.38 -4.36
CA ASP A 299 -15.70 -37.08 -5.71
C ASP A 299 -14.43 -36.20 -5.74
N ASN A 300 -14.01 -35.82 -6.94
CA ASN A 300 -12.72 -35.18 -7.17
C ASN A 300 -12.62 -33.74 -6.63
N THR A 301 -13.67 -33.17 -6.02
CA THR A 301 -13.58 -31.95 -5.20
C THR A 301 -13.19 -32.23 -3.75
N ASP A 302 -13.12 -33.50 -3.32
CA ASP A 302 -12.87 -33.84 -1.92
C ASP A 302 -11.38 -33.79 -1.57
N ALA A 303 -11.06 -33.13 -0.45
CA ALA A 303 -9.70 -32.99 0.04
C ALA A 303 -9.07 -34.37 0.34
N PRO A 304 -7.84 -34.64 -0.15
CA PRO A 304 -7.16 -35.91 0.12
C PRO A 304 -6.74 -36.02 1.59
N GLY A 305 -6.71 -37.26 2.11
CA GLY A 305 -6.29 -37.58 3.47
C GLY A 305 -7.35 -38.34 4.28
N VAL A 306 -7.13 -38.44 5.59
CA VAL A 306 -8.01 -39.19 6.49
C VAL A 306 -9.11 -38.30 7.06
N TRP A 307 -10.35 -38.61 6.67
CA TRP A 307 -11.56 -38.01 7.19
C TRP A 307 -12.14 -38.82 8.36
N LEU A 308 -12.75 -38.15 9.33
CA LEU A 308 -13.24 -38.75 10.58
C LEU A 308 -14.77 -38.82 10.64
N ALA A 309 -15.30 -40.04 10.64
CA ALA A 309 -16.73 -40.31 10.80
C ALA A 309 -17.21 -40.18 12.25
N GLY A 310 -18.32 -39.47 12.44
CA GLY A 310 -19.13 -39.43 13.67
C GLY A 310 -20.61 -39.41 13.33
N LEU A 311 -21.48 -39.49 14.34
CA LEU A 311 -22.93 -39.57 14.16
C LEU A 311 -23.66 -38.54 15.02
N HIS A 312 -24.75 -37.99 14.48
CA HIS A 312 -25.77 -37.27 15.23
C HIS A 312 -27.06 -38.10 15.20
N VAL A 313 -27.69 -38.35 16.35
CA VAL A 313 -28.81 -39.31 16.48
C VAL A 313 -29.96 -38.72 17.31
N SER A 314 -31.21 -39.11 17.04
CA SER A 314 -32.39 -38.66 17.79
C SER A 314 -33.52 -39.70 17.89
N ASP A 315 -34.17 -39.77 19.06
CA ASP A 315 -35.32 -40.64 19.36
C ASP A 315 -36.67 -40.10 18.85
N ASP A 316 -37.74 -40.91 18.93
CA ASP A 316 -39.08 -40.53 18.44
C ASP A 316 -39.95 -39.74 19.45
N LYS A 317 -39.75 -39.96 20.77
CA LYS A 317 -40.70 -39.52 21.82
C LYS A 317 -40.24 -38.28 22.56
N LEU A 318 -38.98 -38.21 23.00
CA LEU A 318 -38.50 -37.10 23.83
C LEU A 318 -37.73 -36.03 23.07
N ASN A 319 -37.25 -36.35 21.87
CA ASN A 319 -36.35 -35.52 21.05
C ASN A 319 -34.97 -35.36 21.75
N SER A 320 -34.53 -36.41 22.44
CA SER A 320 -33.20 -36.63 22.98
C SER A 320 -32.21 -36.78 21.84
N THR A 321 -31.19 -35.92 21.80
CA THR A 321 -30.22 -35.88 20.71
C THR A 321 -28.82 -36.26 21.21
N GLY A 322 -28.25 -37.30 20.63
CA GLY A 322 -26.88 -37.77 20.91
C GLY A 322 -25.89 -37.32 19.85
N ALA A 323 -24.66 -37.04 20.26
CA ALA A 323 -23.52 -36.86 19.36
C ALA A 323 -22.46 -37.94 19.66
N ILE A 324 -22.29 -38.88 18.74
CA ILE A 324 -21.35 -40.00 18.82
C ILE A 324 -20.09 -39.58 18.07
N SER A 325 -19.02 -39.23 18.79
CA SER A 325 -17.76 -38.84 18.17
C SER A 325 -16.99 -40.04 17.58
N SER A 326 -16.07 -39.77 16.66
CA SER A 326 -15.13 -40.78 16.12
C SER A 326 -14.38 -41.53 17.22
N ASN A 327 -14.09 -40.87 18.35
CA ASN A 327 -13.49 -41.52 19.53
C ASN A 327 -14.42 -42.56 20.19
N VAL A 328 -15.74 -42.32 20.22
CA VAL A 328 -16.71 -43.32 20.72
C VAL A 328 -16.76 -44.52 19.76
N VAL A 329 -16.82 -44.28 18.45
CA VAL A 329 -16.77 -45.33 17.41
C VAL A 329 -15.50 -46.18 17.56
N ARG A 330 -14.34 -45.54 17.72
CA ARG A 330 -13.04 -46.21 17.90
C ARG A 330 -12.97 -47.01 19.20
N ASN A 331 -13.47 -46.46 20.30
CA ASN A 331 -13.51 -47.14 21.61
C ASN A 331 -14.45 -48.36 21.61
N ALA A 332 -15.50 -48.35 20.78
CA ALA A 332 -16.38 -49.49 20.53
C ALA A 332 -15.76 -50.55 19.60
N GLY A 333 -14.55 -50.33 19.06
CA GLY A 333 -13.81 -51.28 18.23
C GLY A 333 -14.03 -51.16 16.71
N TYR A 334 -14.71 -50.11 16.25
CA TYR A 334 -14.98 -49.85 14.83
C TYR A 334 -14.00 -48.79 14.28
N ASN A 335 -13.77 -48.78 12.97
CA ASN A 335 -12.86 -47.81 12.35
C ASN A 335 -13.63 -46.60 11.79
N PRO A 336 -13.53 -45.40 12.39
CA PRO A 336 -14.14 -44.17 11.87
C PRO A 336 -13.33 -43.50 10.75
N ASP A 337 -12.13 -44.00 10.45
CA ASP A 337 -11.19 -43.34 9.54
C ASP A 337 -11.50 -43.70 8.08
N ILE A 338 -11.71 -42.69 7.24
CA ILE A 338 -11.97 -42.80 5.79
C ILE A 338 -10.85 -42.10 5.03
N GLU A 339 -10.00 -42.87 4.35
CA GLU A 339 -8.90 -42.38 3.53
C GLU A 339 -9.41 -41.96 2.13
N ILE A 340 -9.43 -40.67 1.85
CA ILE A 340 -9.72 -40.13 0.51
C ILE A 340 -8.41 -39.95 -0.25
N ILE A 341 -8.29 -40.63 -1.39
CA ILE A 341 -7.18 -40.48 -2.35
C ILE A 341 -7.70 -39.61 -3.48
N ASN A 342 -7.11 -38.43 -3.63
CA ASN A 342 -7.39 -37.51 -4.73
C ASN A 342 -6.07 -36.95 -5.26
N THR A 343 -5.83 -37.11 -6.57
CA THR A 343 -4.65 -36.54 -7.26
C THR A 343 -4.98 -35.30 -8.09
N VAL A 344 -6.22 -34.83 -8.06
CA VAL A 344 -6.60 -33.52 -8.61
C VAL A 344 -6.16 -32.43 -7.63
N ASP A 345 -5.74 -31.28 -8.16
CA ASP A 345 -5.44 -30.10 -7.35
C ASP A 345 -6.77 -29.50 -6.89
N VAL A 346 -7.08 -29.63 -5.60
CA VAL A 346 -8.34 -29.20 -4.98
C VAL A 346 -8.12 -27.85 -4.32
N ASP A 347 -9.01 -26.88 -4.57
CA ASP A 347 -9.00 -25.64 -3.81
C ASP A 347 -9.51 -25.89 -2.38
N LEU A 348 -8.70 -25.49 -1.40
CA LEU A 348 -8.93 -25.66 0.03
C LEU A 348 -8.87 -24.31 0.78
N LEU A 349 -8.80 -23.20 0.03
CA LEU A 349 -8.75 -21.86 0.58
C LEU A 349 -10.16 -21.27 0.63
N PRO A 350 -10.57 -20.65 1.74
CA PRO A 350 -11.80 -19.86 1.79
C PRO A 350 -11.77 -18.67 0.81
N PRO A 351 -12.94 -18.27 0.28
CA PRO A 351 -13.10 -17.06 -0.51
C PRO A 351 -12.47 -15.81 0.13
N GLU A 352 -11.74 -15.02 -0.64
CA GLU A 352 -11.15 -13.76 -0.18
C GLU A 352 -12.10 -12.59 -0.47
N LEU A 353 -12.71 -12.00 0.57
CA LEU A 353 -13.51 -10.79 0.44
C LEU A 353 -12.62 -9.60 0.01
N ARG A 354 -12.85 -9.07 -1.20
CA ARG A 354 -12.03 -8.01 -1.82
C ARG A 354 -12.56 -6.61 -1.57
N ALA A 355 -13.87 -6.42 -1.65
CA ALA A 355 -14.52 -5.12 -1.45
C ALA A 355 -16.00 -5.29 -1.11
N VAL A 356 -16.55 -4.29 -0.44
CA VAL A 356 -17.99 -4.11 -0.28
C VAL A 356 -18.31 -2.65 -0.61
N GLU A 357 -19.35 -2.42 -1.39
CA GLU A 357 -19.76 -1.07 -1.81
C GLU A 357 -21.25 -0.89 -1.50
N VAL A 358 -21.66 0.33 -1.14
CA VAL A 358 -23.07 0.68 -0.95
C VAL A 358 -23.49 1.72 -1.96
N SER A 359 -24.70 1.59 -2.50
CA SER A 359 -25.26 2.56 -3.45
C SER A 359 -25.40 3.97 -2.85
N GLU A 360 -25.62 4.04 -1.54
CA GLU A 360 -25.74 5.28 -0.77
C GLU A 360 -25.39 4.98 0.69
N ASN A 361 -24.60 5.87 1.31
CA ASN A 361 -24.11 5.74 2.69
C ASN A 361 -24.86 6.66 3.67
N ASP A 362 -25.71 7.57 3.19
CA ASP A 362 -26.41 8.56 4.00
C ASP A 362 -27.83 8.81 3.46
N ILE A 363 -28.83 8.45 4.26
CA ILE A 363 -30.24 8.45 3.88
C ILE A 363 -31.03 9.31 4.86
N THR A 364 -31.60 10.40 4.34
CA THR A 364 -32.57 11.25 5.06
C THR A 364 -33.97 11.05 4.48
N MET A 365 -34.84 10.38 5.24
CA MET A 365 -36.14 9.94 4.71
C MET A 365 -37.20 11.03 4.74
N THR A 366 -37.94 11.17 3.64
CA THR A 366 -39.02 12.18 3.47
C THR A 366 -40.35 11.54 3.06
N ILE A 367 -40.80 10.55 3.85
CA ILE A 367 -42.11 9.85 3.84
C ILE A 367 -42.18 8.52 3.05
N ASN A 368 -41.38 8.33 1.99
CA ASN A 368 -41.37 7.08 1.19
C ASN A 368 -40.26 6.10 1.59
N SER A 369 -40.40 4.81 1.23
CA SER A 369 -39.34 3.80 1.34
C SER A 369 -38.17 4.09 0.40
N GLN A 370 -36.94 3.77 0.80
CA GLN A 370 -35.72 3.93 -0.01
C GLN A 370 -34.86 2.67 0.08
N ASP A 371 -34.25 2.27 -1.02
CA ASP A 371 -33.48 1.03 -1.12
C ASP A 371 -31.98 1.31 -1.12
N VAL A 372 -31.22 0.52 -0.33
CA VAL A 372 -29.76 0.47 -0.33
C VAL A 372 -29.30 -0.81 -0.99
N THR A 373 -28.54 -0.73 -2.08
CA THR A 373 -27.88 -1.89 -2.66
C THR A 373 -26.48 -2.02 -2.10
N VAL A 374 -26.19 -3.14 -1.43
CA VAL A 374 -24.84 -3.56 -1.04
C VAL A 374 -24.29 -4.46 -2.13
N SER A 375 -23.22 -4.04 -2.79
CA SER A 375 -22.44 -4.87 -3.73
C SER A 375 -21.29 -5.52 -2.98
N VAL A 376 -21.05 -6.81 -3.25
CA VAL A 376 -19.96 -7.59 -2.65
C VAL A 376 -19.05 -8.09 -3.77
N LEU A 377 -17.73 -7.93 -3.59
CA LEU A 377 -16.70 -8.38 -4.52
C LEU A 377 -15.79 -9.38 -3.81
N VAL A 378 -15.58 -10.55 -4.41
CA VAL A 378 -14.88 -11.69 -3.81
C VAL A 378 -13.92 -12.29 -4.82
N TYR A 379 -12.74 -12.73 -4.37
CA TYR A 379 -11.81 -13.51 -5.17
C TYR A 379 -11.81 -14.96 -4.70
N ASP A 380 -12.02 -15.87 -5.64
CA ASP A 380 -11.92 -17.32 -5.47
C ASP A 380 -11.75 -17.98 -6.86
N PRO A 381 -10.72 -18.80 -7.10
CA PRO A 381 -10.48 -19.39 -8.42
C PRO A 381 -11.40 -20.58 -8.74
N SER A 382 -12.00 -21.25 -7.75
CA SER A 382 -13.09 -22.21 -7.98
C SER A 382 -14.42 -21.50 -8.27
N GLY A 383 -14.57 -20.32 -7.67
CA GLY A 383 -15.65 -19.36 -7.82
C GLY A 383 -16.82 -19.59 -6.87
N ILE A 384 -17.64 -18.57 -6.72
CA ILE A 384 -18.64 -18.50 -5.64
C ILE A 384 -19.97 -19.14 -6.03
N HIS A 385 -20.70 -19.70 -5.05
CA HIS A 385 -22.07 -20.22 -5.24
C HIS A 385 -23.10 -19.63 -4.24
N GLU A 386 -22.72 -19.39 -2.98
CA GLU A 386 -23.59 -18.80 -1.96
C GLU A 386 -22.88 -17.67 -1.21
N GLY A 387 -23.63 -16.68 -0.73
CA GLY A 387 -23.16 -15.66 0.18
C GLY A 387 -24.30 -15.03 0.97
N SER A 388 -24.00 -14.34 2.06
CA SER A 388 -25.03 -13.53 2.73
C SER A 388 -24.50 -12.23 3.33
N VAL A 389 -25.38 -11.23 3.37
CA VAL A 389 -25.08 -9.89 3.89
C VAL A 389 -26.16 -9.51 4.89
N SER A 390 -25.81 -8.72 5.89
CA SER A 390 -26.77 -8.15 6.82
C SER A 390 -26.43 -6.73 7.18
N LEU A 391 -27.46 -5.90 7.34
CA LEU A 391 -27.38 -4.59 7.96
C LEU A 391 -27.85 -4.74 9.41
N ILE A 392 -26.91 -4.57 10.33
CA ILE A 392 -27.10 -4.72 11.78
C ILE A 392 -27.65 -3.40 12.34
N SER A 393 -28.75 -3.49 13.10
CA SER A 393 -29.46 -2.32 13.63
C SER A 393 -28.64 -1.62 14.72
N PRO A 394 -28.59 -0.26 14.75
CA PRO A 394 -27.90 0.50 15.80
C PRO A 394 -28.49 0.28 17.20
N THR A 395 -29.69 -0.29 17.32
CA THR A 395 -30.33 -0.66 18.59
C THR A 395 -29.70 -1.86 19.29
N GLY A 396 -28.95 -2.70 18.54
CA GLY A 396 -28.47 -4.00 19.01
C GLY A 396 -29.54 -5.11 19.05
N GLU A 397 -30.79 -4.83 18.68
CA GLU A 397 -31.84 -5.86 18.62
C GLU A 397 -31.71 -6.71 17.36
N SER A 398 -31.38 -8.00 17.52
CA SER A 398 -31.16 -8.91 16.39
C SER A 398 -32.39 -9.12 15.50
N SER A 399 -33.59 -8.90 16.02
CA SER A 399 -34.86 -8.92 15.27
C SER A 399 -35.05 -7.73 14.33
N LEU A 400 -34.29 -6.65 14.50
CA LEU A 400 -34.33 -5.47 13.62
C LEU A 400 -33.24 -5.52 12.54
N ASN A 401 -32.30 -6.47 12.61
CA ASN A 401 -31.30 -6.67 11.57
C ASN A 401 -31.95 -7.08 10.24
N LYS A 402 -31.58 -6.43 9.14
CA LYS A 402 -32.01 -6.84 7.80
C LYS A 402 -30.97 -7.83 7.26
N LYS A 403 -31.37 -9.03 6.82
CA LYS A 403 -30.48 -10.04 6.19
C LYS A 403 -30.95 -10.34 4.76
N ALA A 404 -29.99 -10.48 3.85
CA ALA A 404 -30.19 -10.98 2.49
C ALA A 404 -29.26 -12.17 2.21
N LEU A 405 -29.77 -13.16 1.47
CA LEU A 405 -29.00 -14.20 0.81
C LEU A 405 -28.62 -13.73 -0.60
N ILE A 406 -27.47 -14.19 -1.09
CA ILE A 406 -26.88 -13.79 -2.36
C ILE A 406 -26.43 -15.05 -3.10
N GLU A 407 -27.16 -15.41 -4.14
CA GLU A 407 -26.98 -16.63 -4.93
C GLU A 407 -26.60 -16.32 -6.40
N ASP A 408 -26.79 -15.07 -6.85
CA ASP A 408 -26.70 -14.61 -8.23
C ASP A 408 -25.30 -14.09 -8.63
N TRP A 409 -24.25 -14.76 -8.14
CA TRP A 409 -22.85 -14.40 -8.36
C TRP A 409 -22.45 -14.34 -9.85
N GLN A 410 -21.95 -13.18 -10.27
CA GLN A 410 -21.48 -12.92 -11.64
C GLN A 410 -19.94 -12.86 -11.67
N ALA A 411 -19.33 -13.54 -12.65
CA ALA A 411 -17.90 -13.38 -12.90
C ALA A 411 -17.60 -11.99 -13.49
N THR A 412 -16.51 -11.36 -13.03
CA THR A 412 -16.08 -10.04 -13.50
C THR A 412 -15.07 -10.14 -14.66
N ALA A 413 -14.50 -9.01 -15.07
CA ALA A 413 -13.39 -8.98 -16.04
C ALA A 413 -12.03 -9.42 -15.46
N GLN A 414 -11.92 -9.59 -14.13
CA GLN A 414 -10.74 -10.14 -13.48
C GLN A 414 -10.96 -11.63 -13.22
N ASP A 415 -9.95 -12.44 -13.57
CA ASP A 415 -10.01 -13.90 -13.43
C ASP A 415 -10.10 -14.31 -11.95
N GLY A 416 -10.96 -15.29 -11.65
CA GLY A 416 -11.31 -15.68 -10.28
C GLY A 416 -12.02 -14.60 -9.44
N VAL A 417 -12.45 -13.46 -10.00
CA VAL A 417 -13.16 -12.42 -9.23
C VAL A 417 -14.65 -12.39 -9.58
N TYR A 418 -15.48 -12.47 -8.54
CA TYR A 418 -16.95 -12.54 -8.63
C TYR A 418 -17.60 -11.37 -7.89
N SER A 419 -18.70 -10.86 -8.43
CA SER A 419 -19.51 -9.81 -7.83
C SER A 419 -20.98 -10.23 -7.70
N ALA A 420 -21.64 -9.76 -6.65
CA ALA A 420 -23.08 -9.95 -6.45
C ALA A 420 -23.68 -8.81 -5.61
N GLN A 421 -25.01 -8.72 -5.55
CA GLN A 421 -25.71 -7.57 -4.94
C GLN A 421 -26.87 -8.01 -4.03
N ALA A 422 -27.02 -7.31 -2.91
CA ALA A 422 -28.16 -7.43 -2.01
C ALA A 422 -28.84 -6.07 -1.82
N THR A 423 -30.16 -6.00 -2.00
CA THR A 423 -30.92 -4.76 -1.82
C THR A 423 -31.72 -4.77 -0.53
N PHE A 424 -31.64 -3.69 0.25
CA PHE A 424 -32.25 -3.53 1.56
C PHE A 424 -33.14 -2.28 1.59
N SER A 425 -34.45 -2.48 1.75
CA SER A 425 -35.42 -1.38 1.88
C SER A 425 -35.44 -0.81 3.30
N PHE A 426 -35.28 0.51 3.41
CA PHE A 426 -35.46 1.31 4.62
C PHE A 426 -36.75 2.11 4.54
N ASN A 427 -37.41 2.29 5.68
CA ASN A 427 -38.63 3.10 5.84
C ASN A 427 -38.61 3.89 7.16
N ALA A 428 -39.56 4.80 7.34
CA ALA A 428 -39.61 5.70 8.50
C ALA A 428 -39.77 5.01 9.89
N LYS A 429 -40.03 3.70 9.94
CA LYS A 429 -40.03 2.90 11.19
C LYS A 429 -38.68 2.27 11.53
N ASP A 430 -37.73 2.26 10.59
CA ASP A 430 -36.38 1.74 10.85
C ASP A 430 -35.61 2.70 11.78
N ALA A 431 -34.84 2.12 12.71
CA ALA A 431 -34.11 2.88 13.71
C ALA A 431 -33.11 3.87 13.08
N ALA A 432 -33.13 5.11 13.55
CA ALA A 432 -32.14 6.10 13.17
C ALA A 432 -30.76 5.80 13.76
N GLY A 433 -29.69 6.08 13.02
CA GLY A 433 -28.30 5.80 13.40
C GLY A 433 -27.50 5.13 12.27
N GLY A 434 -26.23 4.81 12.55
CA GLY A 434 -25.37 4.04 11.66
C GLY A 434 -25.69 2.55 11.70
N TRP A 435 -26.22 1.99 10.61
CA TRP A 435 -26.42 0.56 10.43
C TRP A 435 -25.13 -0.09 9.94
N TYR A 436 -24.68 -1.14 10.64
CA TYR A 436 -23.40 -1.80 10.35
C TYR A 436 -23.56 -2.92 9.31
N ILE A 437 -22.78 -2.87 8.23
CA ILE A 437 -22.73 -3.89 7.18
C ILE A 437 -21.90 -5.08 7.67
N LYS A 438 -22.49 -6.27 7.64
CA LYS A 438 -21.79 -7.52 7.91
C LYS A 438 -21.96 -8.51 6.76
N VAL A 439 -20.86 -8.89 6.12
CA VAL A 439 -20.80 -10.03 5.19
C VAL A 439 -20.54 -11.30 6.01
N HIS A 440 -21.22 -12.40 5.69
CA HIS A 440 -21.01 -13.70 6.35
C HIS A 440 -21.45 -14.87 5.47
N SER A 441 -20.77 -15.99 5.66
CA SER A 441 -20.99 -17.24 4.93
C SER A 441 -20.93 -17.05 3.41
N ILE A 442 -19.81 -16.52 2.89
CA ILE A 442 -19.53 -16.66 1.45
C ILE A 442 -18.92 -18.04 1.23
N VAL A 443 -19.48 -18.81 0.30
CA VAL A 443 -19.11 -20.22 0.05
C VAL A 443 -18.71 -20.38 -1.42
N ASP A 444 -17.53 -20.93 -1.65
CA ASP A 444 -17.04 -21.30 -2.98
C ASP A 444 -17.73 -22.56 -3.52
N LYS A 445 -17.42 -22.99 -4.75
CA LYS A 445 -18.00 -24.23 -5.33
C LYS A 445 -17.44 -25.53 -4.75
N ASN A 446 -16.47 -25.45 -3.85
CA ASN A 446 -15.82 -26.58 -3.18
C ASN A 446 -16.21 -26.68 -1.69
N ASP A 447 -17.19 -25.90 -1.22
CA ASP A 447 -17.64 -25.79 0.18
C ASP A 447 -16.60 -25.19 1.17
N ASN A 448 -15.60 -24.45 0.68
CA ASN A 448 -14.77 -23.57 1.50
C ASN A 448 -15.56 -22.29 1.83
N GLN A 449 -15.54 -21.87 3.10
CA GLN A 449 -16.38 -20.79 3.61
C GLN A 449 -15.57 -19.65 4.23
N PHE A 450 -15.83 -18.42 3.78
CA PHE A 450 -15.50 -17.21 4.53
C PHE A 450 -16.57 -16.97 5.62
N ASP A 451 -16.17 -17.12 6.88
CA ASP A 451 -17.09 -17.07 8.03
C ASP A 451 -17.83 -15.74 8.16
N SER A 452 -17.11 -14.64 8.44
CA SER A 452 -17.69 -13.29 8.45
C SER A 452 -16.67 -12.17 8.46
N SER A 453 -17.04 -11.03 7.88
CA SER A 453 -16.34 -9.75 8.08
C SER A 453 -16.61 -9.22 9.49
N ASP A 454 -15.60 -8.61 10.11
CA ASP A 454 -15.80 -7.64 11.19
C ASP A 454 -15.70 -6.19 10.66
N ILE A 455 -15.81 -5.21 11.56
CA ILE A 455 -15.73 -3.78 11.22
C ILE A 455 -14.37 -3.46 10.60
N ASN A 456 -13.29 -3.97 11.21
CA ASN A 456 -11.91 -3.69 10.83
C ASN A 456 -11.59 -4.27 9.44
N HIS A 457 -12.08 -5.46 9.14
CA HIS A 457 -11.83 -6.13 7.86
C HIS A 457 -12.43 -5.38 6.67
N LEU A 458 -13.67 -4.86 6.79
CA LEU A 458 -14.27 -4.01 5.75
C LEU A 458 -13.50 -2.68 5.59
N ILE A 459 -13.11 -2.10 6.73
CA ILE A 459 -12.29 -0.90 6.83
C ILE A 459 -10.92 -1.07 6.14
N GLU A 460 -10.26 -2.22 6.32
CA GLU A 460 -8.97 -2.56 5.70
C GLU A 460 -9.08 -2.67 4.18
N GLN A 461 -10.23 -3.14 3.67
CA GLN A 461 -10.56 -3.09 2.24
C GLN A 461 -11.01 -1.70 1.75
N GLY A 462 -10.94 -0.67 2.60
CA GLY A 462 -11.29 0.71 2.25
C GLY A 462 -12.80 0.95 2.08
N THR A 463 -13.64 0.08 2.64
CA THR A 463 -15.10 0.19 2.65
C THR A 463 -15.59 1.03 3.85
N ASN A 464 -16.68 1.79 3.70
CA ASN A 464 -17.43 2.28 4.86
C ASN A 464 -18.27 1.13 5.44
N PRO A 465 -18.01 0.64 6.65
CA PRO A 465 -18.83 -0.40 7.26
C PRO A 465 -20.22 0.10 7.71
N TYR A 466 -20.53 1.40 7.60
CA TYR A 466 -21.80 1.98 8.06
C TYR A 466 -22.65 2.60 6.95
N VAL A 467 -23.97 2.49 7.10
CA VAL A 467 -24.98 3.25 6.35
C VAL A 467 -25.75 4.10 7.35
N LEU A 468 -25.71 5.43 7.21
CA LEU A 468 -26.39 6.37 8.07
C LEU A 468 -27.86 6.47 7.68
N ILE A 469 -28.77 6.14 8.61
CA ILE A 469 -30.22 6.22 8.41
C ILE A 469 -30.78 7.30 9.33
N ASN A 470 -31.40 8.33 8.77
CA ASN A 470 -32.08 9.42 9.49
C ASN A 470 -31.23 10.12 10.58
N VAL A 471 -29.90 10.14 10.41
CA VAL A 471 -28.97 10.89 11.27
C VAL A 471 -29.04 12.37 10.91
N LYS A 472 -29.10 13.27 11.89
CA LYS A 472 -29.19 14.71 11.64
C LYS A 472 -27.81 15.28 11.36
N GLU A 473 -27.70 16.26 10.46
CA GLU A 473 -26.43 16.93 10.10
C GLU A 473 -25.57 17.34 11.31
N GLN A 474 -26.19 17.93 12.33
CA GLN A 474 -25.53 18.36 13.56
C GLN A 474 -24.87 17.23 14.37
N ASP A 475 -25.37 16.00 14.21
CA ASP A 475 -24.91 14.80 14.91
C ASP A 475 -23.91 14.00 14.03
N LYS A 476 -23.87 14.26 12.71
CA LYS A 476 -22.89 13.72 11.76
C LYS A 476 -21.51 14.34 11.95
N ARG A 477 -20.47 13.56 11.65
CA ARG A 477 -19.07 14.02 11.58
C ARG A 477 -18.56 13.86 10.16
N ASP A 478 -17.95 14.89 9.60
CA ASP A 478 -17.34 14.84 8.25
C ASP A 478 -15.81 14.88 8.41
N TYR A 479 -15.16 13.73 8.23
CA TYR A 479 -13.69 13.68 8.24
C TYR A 479 -13.14 13.72 6.82
N THR A 480 -12.53 14.86 6.47
CA THR A 480 -11.81 15.02 5.21
C THR A 480 -10.34 14.67 5.40
N LEU A 481 -9.78 13.86 4.49
CA LEU A 481 -8.33 13.64 4.36
C LEU A 481 -7.81 14.37 3.11
N THR A 482 -6.91 15.33 3.28
CA THR A 482 -6.34 16.13 2.19
C THR A 482 -4.81 16.11 2.17
N THR A 483 -4.24 16.56 1.06
CA THR A 483 -2.83 16.88 0.88
C THR A 483 -2.72 18.23 0.17
N ARG A 484 -1.52 18.83 0.17
CA ARG A 484 -1.22 20.02 -0.64
C ARG A 484 -0.66 19.69 -2.04
N LEU A 485 -0.46 18.40 -2.34
CA LEU A 485 0.23 17.93 -3.54
C LEU A 485 -0.60 16.83 -4.22
N ASP A 486 -1.28 17.16 -5.31
CA ASP A 486 -2.05 16.19 -6.12
C ASP A 486 -1.15 15.39 -7.07
N ASN A 487 0.02 15.93 -7.43
CA ASN A 487 1.01 15.32 -8.30
C ASN A 487 2.44 15.64 -7.83
N ILE A 488 3.32 14.65 -7.95
CA ILE A 488 4.74 14.72 -7.57
C ILE A 488 5.58 14.17 -8.72
N GLU A 489 6.64 14.91 -9.07
CA GLU A 489 7.74 14.39 -9.88
C GLU A 489 8.83 13.88 -8.93
N LEU A 490 9.26 12.63 -9.11
CA LEU A 490 10.22 11.95 -8.26
C LEU A 490 11.26 11.27 -9.17
N GLU A 491 12.55 11.39 -8.88
CA GLU A 491 13.57 10.67 -9.68
C GLU A 491 13.62 9.20 -9.27
N MET A 492 14.05 8.30 -10.16
CA MET A 492 14.30 6.90 -9.79
C MET A 492 15.21 6.76 -8.56
N SER A 493 14.90 5.79 -7.69
CA SER A 493 15.61 5.52 -6.43
C SER A 493 15.71 6.72 -5.47
N SER A 494 14.81 7.71 -5.57
CA SER A 494 14.75 8.87 -4.68
C SER A 494 13.53 8.83 -3.75
N SER A 495 13.40 9.85 -2.89
CA SER A 495 12.34 9.93 -1.89
C SER A 495 11.96 11.36 -1.55
N THR A 496 10.67 11.62 -1.32
CA THR A 496 10.17 12.96 -0.96
C THR A 496 9.12 12.88 0.17
N PRO A 497 9.11 13.82 1.13
CA PRO A 497 8.07 13.90 2.14
C PRO A 497 6.76 14.48 1.59
N VAL A 498 5.66 14.03 2.17
CA VAL A 498 4.29 14.46 1.88
C VAL A 498 3.57 14.63 3.22
N GLU A 499 2.94 15.79 3.42
CA GLU A 499 2.09 16.06 4.57
C GLU A 499 0.62 15.83 4.19
N LEU A 500 -0.08 15.05 5.02
CA LEU A 500 -1.52 14.85 4.96
C LEU A 500 -2.19 15.62 6.10
N PHE A 501 -3.38 16.16 5.84
CA PHE A 501 -4.19 16.91 6.79
C PHE A 501 -5.53 16.21 6.97
N ILE A 502 -5.84 15.86 8.21
CA ILE A 502 -7.13 15.34 8.66
C ILE A 502 -7.89 16.53 9.27
N GLN A 503 -9.14 16.73 8.84
CA GLN A 503 -9.98 17.80 9.35
C GLN A 503 -11.40 17.30 9.60
N GLU A 504 -12.03 17.77 10.69
CA GLU A 504 -13.47 17.63 10.93
C GLU A 504 -14.20 18.91 10.51
N SER A 505 -15.21 18.80 9.64
CA SER A 505 -15.87 19.97 9.02
C SER A 505 -17.07 20.52 9.79
N ASN A 506 -17.73 19.70 10.62
CA ASN A 506 -18.98 20.07 11.32
C ASN A 506 -18.75 20.72 12.70
N GLY A 507 -17.49 20.89 13.12
CA GLY A 507 -17.10 21.51 14.39
C GLY A 507 -17.01 20.55 15.57
N HIS A 508 -17.04 19.23 15.32
CA HIS A 508 -16.81 18.20 16.31
C HIS A 508 -15.31 17.96 16.53
N THR A 509 -14.96 17.44 17.71
CA THR A 509 -13.60 17.00 17.97
C THR A 509 -13.31 15.67 17.26
N LEU A 510 -12.13 15.55 16.66
CA LEU A 510 -11.58 14.31 16.14
C LEU A 510 -11.54 13.23 17.26
N PRO A 511 -11.76 11.95 16.91
CA PRO A 511 -11.71 10.87 17.89
C PRO A 511 -10.26 10.63 18.31
N ARG A 512 -10.07 10.21 19.57
CA ARG A 512 -8.72 9.98 20.14
C ARG A 512 -7.92 8.87 19.46
N LYS A 513 -8.58 8.07 18.63
CA LYS A 513 -7.97 7.06 17.76
C LYS A 513 -8.53 7.21 16.36
N MET A 514 -7.65 7.20 15.38
CA MET A 514 -7.94 7.07 13.95
C MET A 514 -6.86 6.20 13.32
N THR A 515 -7.10 5.67 12.14
CA THR A 515 -6.06 4.95 11.39
C THR A 515 -5.92 5.57 10.01
N VAL A 516 -4.71 5.61 9.46
CA VAL A 516 -4.47 5.99 8.06
C VAL A 516 -3.81 4.83 7.34
N LEU A 517 -4.48 4.36 6.29
CA LEU A 517 -3.99 3.34 5.38
C LEU A 517 -3.33 4.02 4.18
N ALA A 518 -2.03 3.83 4.02
CA ALA A 518 -1.28 4.24 2.84
C ALA A 518 -1.08 3.03 1.91
N LYS A 519 -1.72 3.08 0.75
CA LYS A 519 -1.63 2.08 -0.32
C LYS A 519 -0.75 2.63 -1.46
N GLY A 520 0.48 2.14 -1.51
CA GLY A 520 1.37 2.35 -2.65
C GLY A 520 1.20 1.27 -3.71
N THR A 521 2.16 1.18 -4.61
CA THR A 521 2.25 0.17 -5.67
C THR A 521 3.60 -0.53 -5.65
N ALA A 522 3.89 -1.32 -6.69
CA ALA A 522 5.18 -1.98 -6.85
C ALA A 522 6.35 -0.99 -7.06
N ASN A 523 6.09 0.19 -7.65
CA ASN A 523 7.15 1.16 -7.99
C ASN A 523 7.22 2.36 -7.04
N VAL A 524 6.12 2.67 -6.34
CA VAL A 524 6.05 3.78 -5.38
C VAL A 524 5.53 3.26 -4.05
N SER A 525 6.36 3.33 -3.02
CA SER A 525 6.02 2.89 -1.67
C SER A 525 5.90 4.07 -0.70
N ALA A 526 5.00 3.96 0.26
CA ALA A 526 4.87 4.93 1.35
C ALA A 526 5.56 4.40 2.61
N SER A 527 6.26 5.28 3.32
CA SER A 527 6.81 5.01 4.64
C SER A 527 6.52 6.17 5.58
N TYR A 528 6.17 5.88 6.83
CA TYR A 528 5.89 6.92 7.82
C TYR A 528 7.19 7.57 8.33
N GLU A 529 7.15 8.89 8.58
CA GLU A 529 8.30 9.68 9.01
C GLU A 529 8.05 10.39 10.36
N ALA A 530 6.97 11.16 10.48
CA ALA A 530 6.67 11.95 11.69
C ALA A 530 5.18 12.37 11.79
N ILE A 531 4.80 12.87 12.98
CA ILE A 531 3.48 13.45 13.31
C ILE A 531 3.60 14.96 13.47
N GLY A 532 2.59 15.71 13.03
CA GLY A 532 2.36 17.08 13.48
C GLY A 532 1.58 17.12 14.80
N GLY A 533 2.12 17.79 15.83
CA GLY A 533 1.44 17.98 17.13
C GLY A 533 1.95 17.08 18.25
N THR A 534 1.09 16.80 19.24
CA THR A 534 1.44 16.04 20.48
C THR A 534 0.90 14.62 20.52
N GLY A 535 0.43 14.09 19.39
CA GLY A 535 -0.04 12.70 19.28
C GLY A 535 1.08 11.66 19.23
N SER A 536 0.72 10.38 19.22
CA SER A 536 1.64 9.27 19.00
C SER A 536 1.11 8.33 17.91
N VAL A 537 2.00 7.72 17.12
CA VAL A 537 1.62 6.80 16.04
C VAL A 537 2.30 5.46 16.19
N ASN A 538 1.56 4.40 15.88
CA ASN A 538 2.07 3.06 15.65
C ASN A 538 1.78 2.64 14.21
N CYS A 539 2.81 2.44 13.39
CA CYS A 539 2.64 1.96 12.01
C CYS A 539 3.06 0.50 11.87
N VAL A 540 2.21 -0.29 11.21
CA VAL A 540 2.41 -1.71 10.90
C VAL A 540 2.24 -1.91 9.39
N GLY A 541 3.12 -2.71 8.79
CA GLY A 541 3.15 -2.96 7.35
C GLY A 541 4.50 -2.66 6.72
N LYS A 542 4.66 -3.05 5.46
CA LYS A 542 5.82 -2.79 4.60
C LYS A 542 5.37 -2.76 3.14
N ASN A 543 6.15 -2.08 2.30
CA ASN A 543 5.93 -1.98 0.86
C ASN A 543 4.60 -1.28 0.51
N ALA A 544 3.80 -1.86 -0.38
CA ALA A 544 2.61 -1.25 -0.97
C ALA A 544 1.41 -1.09 -0.01
N LEU A 545 1.50 -1.55 1.24
CA LEU A 545 0.45 -1.33 2.24
C LEU A 545 1.08 -1.01 3.61
N LEU A 546 0.74 0.15 4.15
CA LEU A 546 1.19 0.63 5.46
C LEU A 546 0.01 1.20 6.23
N THR A 547 -0.27 0.63 7.39
CA THR A 547 -1.36 1.05 8.29
C THR A 547 -0.76 1.80 9.47
N CYS A 548 -1.22 3.01 9.75
CA CYS A 548 -0.73 3.84 10.85
C CYS A 548 -1.86 4.23 11.80
N ASP A 549 -1.83 3.69 13.02
CA ASP A 549 -2.77 4.03 14.09
C ASP A 549 -2.32 5.33 14.76
N LEU A 550 -3.19 6.34 14.71
CA LEU A 550 -2.99 7.67 15.26
C LEU A 550 -3.65 7.78 16.65
N ALA A 551 -2.89 8.17 17.67
CA ALA A 551 -3.44 8.65 18.93
C ALA A 551 -3.52 10.18 18.90
N ILE A 552 -4.72 10.71 18.67
CA ILE A 552 -4.96 12.15 18.53
C ILE A 552 -5.19 12.77 19.92
N PRO A 553 -4.60 13.94 20.24
CA PRO A 553 -4.88 14.67 21.47
C PRO A 553 -6.37 14.99 21.63
N ALA A 554 -6.80 15.28 22.86
CA ALA A 554 -8.17 15.74 23.09
C ALA A 554 -8.42 17.10 22.42
N ASP A 555 -9.69 17.37 22.11
CA ASP A 555 -10.19 18.68 21.69
C ASP A 555 -9.55 19.25 20.41
N GLN A 556 -9.01 18.38 19.54
CA GLN A 556 -8.53 18.74 18.20
C GLN A 556 -9.66 18.65 17.18
N THR A 557 -9.73 19.60 16.23
CA THR A 557 -10.58 19.53 15.03
C THR A 557 -9.77 19.28 13.74
N GLU A 558 -8.45 19.37 13.83
CA GLU A 558 -7.49 19.14 12.74
C GLU A 558 -6.26 18.38 13.26
N PHE A 559 -5.58 17.63 12.39
CA PHE A 559 -4.36 16.89 12.70
C PHE A 559 -3.53 16.65 11.43
N SER A 560 -2.19 16.71 11.50
CA SER A 560 -1.32 16.43 10.34
C SER A 560 -0.32 15.31 10.58
N ILE A 561 0.03 14.61 9.50
CA ILE A 561 0.97 13.47 9.50
C ILE A 561 1.86 13.51 8.26
N SER A 562 3.14 13.19 8.44
CA SER A 562 4.16 13.19 7.38
C SER A 562 4.56 11.77 6.99
N TYR A 563 4.45 11.49 5.69
CA TYR A 563 4.92 10.26 5.05
C TYR A 563 6.03 10.58 4.06
N THR A 564 7.05 9.73 3.96
CA THR A 564 8.00 9.74 2.84
C THR A 564 7.52 8.78 1.76
N LEU A 565 7.29 9.29 0.54
CA LEU A 565 7.13 8.47 -0.66
C LEU A 565 8.50 8.11 -1.24
N LYS A 566 8.67 6.87 -1.70
CA LYS A 566 9.93 6.29 -2.19
C LYS A 566 9.70 5.57 -3.51
N SER A 567 10.44 5.95 -4.55
CA SER A 567 10.43 5.30 -5.86
C SER A 567 11.40 4.13 -5.95
N THR A 568 11.13 3.17 -6.82
CA THR A 568 12.08 2.15 -7.27
C THR A 568 13.05 2.67 -8.35
N ASP A 569 13.87 1.78 -8.90
CA ASP A 569 14.80 1.96 -10.00
C ASP A 569 14.14 1.93 -11.40
N LYS A 570 12.81 2.13 -11.47
CA LYS A 570 12.04 2.07 -12.71
C LYS A 570 11.16 3.30 -12.91
N ALA A 571 11.34 3.97 -14.04
CA ALA A 571 10.48 5.07 -14.46
C ALA A 571 9.06 4.59 -14.79
N THR A 572 8.07 5.32 -14.30
CA THR A 572 6.65 5.00 -14.41
C THR A 572 5.79 6.21 -14.03
N THR A 573 4.58 6.29 -14.55
CA THR A 573 3.50 7.06 -13.91
C THR A 573 2.76 6.11 -13.00
N ASP A 574 2.62 6.48 -11.73
CA ASP A 574 2.02 5.64 -10.70
C ASP A 574 1.27 6.50 -9.67
N SER A 575 0.76 5.92 -8.59
CA SER A 575 0.11 6.71 -7.53
C SER A 575 0.24 6.12 -6.12
N ALA A 576 0.12 6.98 -5.12
CA ALA A 576 -0.03 6.59 -3.72
C ALA A 576 -1.38 7.08 -3.20
N GLN A 577 -2.24 6.14 -2.80
CA GLN A 577 -3.54 6.41 -2.22
C GLN A 577 -3.46 6.37 -0.69
N PHE A 578 -4.06 7.36 -0.03
CA PHE A 578 -4.20 7.41 1.42
C PHE A 578 -5.69 7.39 1.77
N THR A 579 -6.06 6.55 2.73
CA THR A 579 -7.44 6.39 3.23
C THR A 579 -7.46 6.58 4.74
N LEU A 580 -8.30 7.51 5.21
CA LEU A 580 -8.57 7.72 6.63
C LEU A 580 -9.66 6.76 7.11
N ILE A 581 -9.41 6.14 8.25
CA ILE A 581 -10.16 5.03 8.81
C ILE A 581 -10.63 5.39 10.22
N THR A 582 -11.88 5.03 10.53
CA THR A 582 -12.49 5.22 11.86
C THR A 582 -13.56 4.14 12.11
N ASP A 583 -13.71 3.77 13.38
CA ASP A 583 -14.77 2.90 13.92
C ASP A 583 -16.04 3.70 14.35
N ASN A 584 -16.06 5.01 14.10
CA ASN A 584 -17.15 5.87 14.54
C ASN A 584 -18.34 5.83 13.57
N ALA A 585 -19.43 5.21 14.01
CA ALA A 585 -20.66 4.94 13.24
C ALA A 585 -21.47 6.18 12.80
N GLU A 586 -21.14 7.39 13.27
CA GLU A 586 -21.80 8.66 12.89
C GLU A 586 -20.98 9.48 11.88
N THR A 587 -19.99 8.85 11.24
CA THR A 587 -19.05 9.54 10.34
C THR A 587 -19.47 9.42 8.87
N ASP A 588 -19.58 10.56 8.19
CA ASP A 588 -19.45 10.62 6.74
C ASP A 588 -17.97 10.52 6.34
N ILE A 589 -17.65 9.47 5.59
CA ILE A 589 -16.31 9.20 5.08
C ILE A 589 -16.20 9.40 3.56
N THR A 590 -17.15 10.10 2.93
CA THR A 590 -17.14 10.39 1.48
C THR A 590 -15.84 11.08 1.04
N ASN A 591 -15.25 11.91 1.91
CA ASN A 591 -14.01 12.65 1.66
C ASN A 591 -12.78 12.07 2.40
N ASN A 592 -12.82 10.80 2.82
CA ASN A 592 -11.75 10.18 3.61
C ASN A 592 -10.51 9.74 2.79
N LYS A 593 -10.53 9.90 1.47
CA LYS A 593 -9.50 9.43 0.55
C LYS A 593 -8.82 10.58 -0.16
N THR A 594 -7.50 10.50 -0.27
CA THR A 594 -6.72 11.34 -1.18
C THR A 594 -5.74 10.47 -1.98
N ASN A 595 -5.47 10.87 -3.22
CA ASN A 595 -4.58 10.13 -4.11
C ASN A 595 -3.56 11.08 -4.71
N ILE A 596 -2.29 10.68 -4.69
CA ILE A 596 -1.18 11.47 -5.20
C ILE A 596 -0.62 10.77 -6.42
N ALA A 597 -0.70 11.43 -7.57
CA ALA A 597 0.00 10.98 -8.77
C ALA A 597 1.51 11.14 -8.58
N VAL A 598 2.28 10.11 -8.95
CA VAL A 598 3.74 10.12 -8.83
C VAL A 598 4.33 9.74 -10.17
N ASN A 599 4.93 10.72 -10.84
CA ASN A 599 5.71 10.49 -12.05
C ASN A 599 7.17 10.22 -11.66
N VAL A 600 7.56 8.95 -11.74
CA VAL A 600 8.94 8.51 -11.53
C VAL A 600 9.72 8.74 -12.82
N LEU A 601 10.67 9.67 -12.78
CA LEU A 601 11.47 10.12 -13.92
C LEU A 601 12.86 9.46 -13.94
N GLU A 602 13.35 9.10 -15.12
CA GLU A 602 14.75 8.68 -15.30
C GLU A 602 15.67 9.90 -15.07
N PRO A 603 16.70 9.79 -14.20
CA PRO A 603 17.66 10.88 -14.03
C PRO A 603 18.49 11.06 -15.30
N ILE A 604 18.56 12.31 -15.77
CA ILE A 604 19.32 12.66 -16.97
C ILE A 604 20.80 12.80 -16.60
N TYR A 605 21.67 12.14 -17.39
CA TYR A 605 23.12 12.25 -17.29
C TYR A 605 23.70 12.87 -18.56
N TYR A 606 24.83 13.57 -18.41
CA TYR A 606 25.62 14.16 -19.48
C TYR A 606 27.06 13.70 -19.42
N GLN A 607 27.68 13.54 -20.58
CA GLN A 607 29.09 13.17 -20.70
C GLN A 607 29.97 14.43 -20.67
N VAL A 608 30.90 14.46 -19.73
CA VAL A 608 31.89 15.53 -19.58
C VAL A 608 33.27 14.99 -19.95
N GLU A 609 33.84 15.54 -21.01
CA GLU A 609 35.16 15.16 -21.51
C GLU A 609 36.19 16.22 -21.16
N PHE A 610 37.28 15.82 -20.51
CA PHE A 610 38.40 16.72 -20.24
C PHE A 610 39.43 16.53 -21.34
N LEU A 611 39.75 17.61 -22.06
CA LEU A 611 40.67 17.65 -23.20
C LEU A 611 41.96 18.38 -22.82
N ASP A 612 43.11 17.87 -23.28
CA ASP A 612 44.36 18.63 -23.26
C ASP A 612 44.42 19.65 -24.41
N TRP A 613 45.44 20.50 -24.43
CA TRP A 613 45.62 21.59 -25.42
C TRP A 613 45.70 21.13 -26.88
N ASP A 614 46.01 19.85 -27.13
CA ASP A 614 46.09 19.23 -28.45
C ASP A 614 44.77 18.54 -28.88
N GLY A 615 43.74 18.59 -28.02
CA GLY A 615 42.45 17.92 -28.23
C GLY A 615 42.40 16.46 -27.77
N ARG A 616 43.46 15.94 -27.13
CA ARG A 616 43.46 14.59 -26.53
C ARG A 616 42.55 14.53 -25.31
N ILE A 617 41.64 13.56 -25.25
CA ILE A 617 40.88 13.24 -24.03
C ILE A 617 41.83 12.73 -22.94
N VAL A 618 41.83 13.38 -21.78
CA VAL A 618 42.62 13.01 -20.59
C VAL A 618 41.77 12.40 -19.47
N ALA A 619 40.47 12.70 -19.43
CA ALA A 619 39.49 12.02 -18.58
C ALA A 619 38.08 12.16 -19.16
N GLN A 620 37.17 11.25 -18.79
CA GLN A 620 35.74 11.34 -19.07
C GLN A 620 34.97 11.09 -17.78
N GLN A 621 33.82 11.75 -17.63
CA GLN A 621 32.93 11.61 -16.48
C GLN A 621 31.48 11.65 -16.93
N GLU A 622 30.67 10.75 -16.39
CA GLU A 622 29.22 10.86 -16.47
C GLU A 622 28.74 11.69 -15.27
N VAL A 623 28.01 12.78 -15.54
CA VAL A 623 27.58 13.77 -14.53
C VAL A 623 26.08 13.96 -14.66
N LYS A 624 25.37 13.88 -13.52
CA LYS A 624 23.92 14.10 -13.49
C LYS A 624 23.58 15.55 -13.84
N ALA A 625 22.47 15.77 -14.54
CA ALA A 625 22.00 17.10 -14.92
C ALA A 625 21.95 18.07 -13.71
N GLY A 626 22.57 19.23 -13.84
CA GLY A 626 22.66 20.26 -12.80
C GLY A 626 23.76 20.03 -11.75
N GLU A 627 24.38 18.85 -11.69
CA GLU A 627 25.51 18.59 -10.80
C GLU A 627 26.84 19.15 -11.35
N SER A 628 27.92 18.92 -10.61
CA SER A 628 29.27 19.38 -10.94
C SER A 628 30.17 18.21 -11.34
N ALA A 629 30.90 18.37 -12.43
CA ALA A 629 32.00 17.47 -12.77
C ALA A 629 33.09 17.53 -11.69
N LYS A 630 33.70 16.40 -11.36
CA LYS A 630 34.77 16.34 -10.36
C LYS A 630 36.05 16.93 -10.96
N PRO A 631 36.85 17.71 -10.22
CA PRO A 631 38.16 18.15 -10.69
C PRO A 631 39.04 16.96 -11.08
N VAL A 632 39.73 17.07 -12.20
CA VAL A 632 40.60 16.01 -12.75
C VAL A 632 42.05 16.28 -12.33
N GLU A 633 42.57 15.47 -11.42
CA GLU A 633 43.97 15.49 -10.98
C GLU A 633 44.86 14.68 -11.94
N VAL A 634 45.05 15.19 -13.17
CA VAL A 634 46.00 14.63 -14.14
C VAL A 634 47.26 15.50 -14.19
N LEU A 635 48.43 14.86 -14.19
CA LEU A 635 49.71 15.50 -14.47
C LEU A 635 49.79 15.89 -15.95
N LEU A 636 49.35 17.11 -16.23
CA LEU A 636 49.33 17.71 -17.56
C LEU A 636 50.67 18.40 -17.87
N GLU A 637 51.54 17.70 -18.62
CA GLU A 637 52.88 18.18 -18.94
C GLU A 637 52.95 18.80 -20.36
N ARG A 638 52.91 20.14 -20.42
CA ARG A 638 53.18 20.91 -21.64
C ARG A 638 54.50 21.66 -21.50
N LEU A 639 55.55 21.20 -22.19
CA LEU A 639 56.89 21.79 -22.12
C LEU A 639 56.85 23.32 -22.36
N GLY A 640 57.51 24.06 -21.48
CA GLY A 640 57.58 25.53 -21.56
C GLY A 640 56.30 26.28 -21.21
N HIS A 641 55.29 25.61 -20.65
CA HIS A 641 54.03 26.22 -20.24
C HIS A 641 53.67 25.78 -18.81
N THR A 642 52.76 26.51 -18.17
CA THR A 642 52.17 26.20 -16.87
C THR A 642 50.67 26.04 -17.04
N PHE A 643 50.09 24.96 -16.50
CA PHE A 643 48.64 24.77 -16.46
C PHE A 643 48.01 25.79 -15.51
N ILE A 644 47.02 26.55 -16.00
CA ILE A 644 46.35 27.62 -15.24
C ILE A 644 44.89 27.31 -14.89
N GLY A 645 44.32 26.23 -15.43
CA GLY A 645 42.95 25.81 -15.16
C GLY A 645 42.25 25.26 -16.40
N TRP A 646 40.92 25.20 -16.33
CA TRP A 646 40.04 24.71 -17.38
C TRP A 646 39.30 25.86 -18.07
N ASP A 647 38.95 25.72 -19.35
CA ASP A 647 38.28 26.75 -20.16
C ASP A 647 36.82 27.02 -19.75
N LYS A 648 36.18 26.06 -19.09
CA LYS A 648 34.77 26.10 -18.66
C LYS A 648 34.64 25.79 -17.17
N ALA A 649 33.56 26.29 -16.58
CA ALA A 649 33.20 25.96 -15.21
C ALA A 649 32.81 24.49 -15.10
N LEU A 650 33.19 23.85 -13.99
CA LEU A 650 32.88 22.43 -13.72
C LEU A 650 31.49 22.23 -13.07
N VAL A 651 30.71 23.31 -12.88
CA VAL A 651 29.45 23.29 -12.12
C VAL A 651 28.23 23.44 -13.02
N ASN A 652 27.09 22.88 -12.60
CA ASN A 652 25.80 22.98 -13.29
C ASN A 652 25.86 22.50 -14.76
N ILE A 653 26.27 21.23 -14.94
CA ILE A 653 26.35 20.58 -16.25
C ILE A 653 24.93 20.28 -16.76
N MET A 654 24.53 20.92 -17.85
CA MET A 654 23.18 20.81 -18.44
C MET A 654 23.18 20.29 -19.90
N SER A 655 24.34 19.82 -20.38
CA SER A 655 24.53 19.17 -21.68
C SER A 655 25.87 18.45 -21.71
N ASP A 656 26.06 17.55 -22.68
CA ASP A 656 27.40 17.00 -22.98
C ASP A 656 28.39 18.15 -23.20
N THR A 657 29.55 18.08 -22.54
CA THR A 657 30.46 19.22 -22.42
C THR A 657 31.91 18.77 -22.47
N SER A 658 32.62 19.13 -23.55
CA SER A 658 34.09 19.05 -23.58
C SER A 658 34.71 20.27 -22.90
N ILE A 659 35.67 20.07 -22.00
CA ILE A 659 36.33 21.08 -21.16
C ILE A 659 37.84 21.00 -21.44
N THR A 660 38.46 22.09 -21.88
CA THR A 660 39.84 22.12 -22.41
C THR A 660 40.83 22.74 -21.43
N ALA A 661 41.98 22.09 -21.24
CA ALA A 661 43.08 22.58 -20.41
C ALA A 661 43.66 23.90 -20.94
N GLN A 662 43.76 24.89 -20.05
CA GLN A 662 44.34 26.21 -20.34
C GLN A 662 45.76 26.30 -19.79
N TYR A 663 46.62 26.96 -20.56
CA TYR A 663 48.05 27.05 -20.28
C TYR A 663 48.57 28.47 -20.53
N GLU A 664 49.40 28.96 -19.62
CA GLU A 664 50.20 30.16 -19.81
C GLU A 664 51.63 29.78 -20.24
N VAL A 665 52.23 30.54 -21.15
CA VAL A 665 53.62 30.31 -21.58
C VAL A 665 54.59 30.77 -20.49
N ASN A 666 55.55 29.92 -20.15
CA ASN A 666 56.54 30.25 -19.13
C ASN A 666 57.45 31.38 -19.64
N HIS A 667 57.86 32.28 -18.75
CA HIS A 667 58.76 33.38 -19.07
C HIS A 667 60.05 33.28 -18.24
N TYR A 668 61.18 33.57 -18.87
CA TYR A 668 62.51 33.48 -18.26
C TYR A 668 63.22 34.82 -18.30
N MET A 669 64.01 35.10 -17.26
CA MET A 669 64.83 36.31 -17.20
C MET A 669 66.10 36.09 -18.01
N VAL A 670 66.29 36.88 -19.06
CA VAL A 670 67.56 36.96 -19.79
C VAL A 670 68.25 38.24 -19.40
N LYS A 671 69.53 38.13 -19.04
CA LYS A 671 70.34 39.24 -18.56
C LYS A 671 71.63 39.32 -19.38
N PHE A 672 71.77 40.36 -20.18
CA PHE A 672 73.02 40.64 -20.89
C PHE A 672 73.95 41.43 -19.96
N VAL A 673 75.16 40.90 -19.75
CA VAL A 673 76.22 41.54 -18.96
C VAL A 673 77.45 41.80 -19.82
N ASN A 674 78.19 42.83 -19.47
CA ASN A 674 79.43 43.20 -20.11
C ASN A 674 80.58 42.30 -19.62
N TRP A 675 81.74 42.35 -20.29
CA TRP A 675 82.93 41.56 -19.95
C TRP A 675 83.48 41.83 -18.52
N ASP A 676 83.08 42.94 -17.89
CA ASP A 676 83.42 43.33 -16.50
C ASP A 676 82.31 43.00 -15.48
N GLY A 677 81.22 42.33 -15.91
CA GLY A 677 80.06 41.99 -15.09
C GLY A 677 79.00 43.08 -14.97
N ALA A 678 79.17 44.25 -15.58
CA ALA A 678 78.15 45.31 -15.56
C ALA A 678 76.91 44.90 -16.37
N VAL A 679 75.70 45.11 -15.83
CA VAL A 679 74.45 44.77 -16.53
C VAL A 679 74.17 45.75 -17.66
N LEU A 680 74.00 45.23 -18.88
CA LEU A 680 73.72 46.01 -20.09
C LEU A 680 72.22 46.08 -20.39
N SER A 681 71.52 44.96 -20.28
CA SER A 681 70.06 44.88 -20.35
C SER A 681 69.55 43.64 -19.63
N GLN A 682 68.26 43.64 -19.27
CA GLN A 682 67.56 42.44 -18.83
C GLN A 682 66.09 42.51 -19.23
N SER A 683 65.49 41.37 -19.57
CA SER A 683 64.06 41.26 -19.88
C SER A 683 63.53 39.86 -19.61
N MET A 684 62.21 39.78 -19.36
CA MET A 684 61.50 38.51 -19.41
C MET A 684 61.19 38.17 -20.87
N VAL A 685 61.49 36.95 -21.29
CA VAL A 685 61.16 36.42 -22.62
C VAL A 685 60.35 35.13 -22.48
N ALA A 686 59.38 34.91 -23.38
CA ALA A 686 58.60 33.68 -23.39
C ALA A 686 59.45 32.47 -23.80
N HIS A 687 59.16 31.29 -23.26
CA HIS A 687 59.86 30.04 -23.55
C HIS A 687 60.01 29.81 -25.06
N GLY A 688 61.23 29.49 -25.51
CA GLY A 688 61.56 29.21 -26.91
C GLY A 688 61.69 30.44 -27.80
N SER A 689 61.47 31.65 -27.27
CA SER A 689 61.72 32.91 -27.98
C SER A 689 63.19 33.33 -27.90
N SER A 690 63.62 34.20 -28.81
CA SER A 690 64.95 34.82 -28.76
C SER A 690 64.93 36.11 -27.94
N ALA A 691 65.99 36.36 -27.18
CA ALA A 691 66.19 37.63 -26.49
C ALA A 691 66.77 38.70 -27.43
N VAL A 692 66.50 39.97 -27.13
CA VAL A 692 67.03 41.11 -27.90
C VAL A 692 68.29 41.62 -27.20
N PRO A 693 69.48 41.50 -27.82
CA PRO A 693 70.71 42.01 -27.24
C PRO A 693 70.74 43.56 -27.19
N PRO A 694 71.52 44.16 -26.29
CA PRO A 694 71.81 45.60 -26.28
C PRO A 694 72.25 46.12 -27.66
N SER A 695 71.77 47.31 -28.03
CA SER A 695 72.12 47.96 -29.31
C SER A 695 73.58 48.43 -29.39
N SER A 696 74.29 48.48 -28.26
CA SER A 696 75.73 48.72 -28.18
C SER A 696 76.33 48.05 -26.94
N VAL A 697 77.61 47.68 -27.03
CA VAL A 697 78.39 47.09 -25.93
C VAL A 697 79.57 48.01 -25.62
N PRO A 698 79.64 48.60 -24.41
CA PRO A 698 80.77 49.42 -23.98
C PRO A 698 82.05 48.58 -23.83
N VAL A 699 83.00 48.75 -24.75
CA VAL A 699 84.33 48.13 -24.69
C VAL A 699 85.40 49.17 -24.37
N PRO A 700 86.40 48.85 -23.52
CA PRO A 700 87.49 49.75 -23.20
C PRO A 700 88.41 49.94 -24.41
N GLU A 701 89.21 51.01 -24.38
CA GLU A 701 90.21 51.28 -25.41
C GLU A 701 91.17 50.07 -25.57
N GLY A 702 91.49 49.75 -26.82
CA GLY A 702 92.28 48.56 -27.17
C GLY A 702 91.54 47.22 -27.14
N LYS A 703 90.25 47.17 -26.83
CA LYS A 703 89.40 45.98 -27.03
C LYS A 703 88.41 46.15 -28.19
N VAL A 704 87.87 45.02 -28.67
CA VAL A 704 86.73 44.93 -29.59
C VAL A 704 85.73 43.91 -29.08
N PHE A 705 84.44 44.17 -29.24
CA PHE A 705 83.38 43.20 -28.99
C PHE A 705 83.38 42.16 -30.12
N THR A 706 83.32 40.87 -29.76
CA THR A 706 83.40 39.76 -30.74
C THR A 706 82.19 38.85 -30.73
N GLY A 707 81.17 39.14 -29.92
CA GLY A 707 79.95 38.35 -29.79
C GLY A 707 79.59 38.05 -28.33
N TRP A 708 78.56 37.25 -28.14
CA TRP A 708 78.10 36.78 -26.84
C TRP A 708 78.63 35.37 -26.55
N ASP A 709 78.89 35.05 -25.29
CA ASP A 709 79.43 33.76 -24.83
C ASP A 709 78.46 32.57 -25.03
N VAL A 710 77.16 32.81 -24.95
CA VAL A 710 76.10 31.82 -25.15
C VAL A 710 75.06 32.27 -26.18
N ASN A 711 74.31 31.30 -26.73
CA ASN A 711 73.21 31.61 -27.65
C ASN A 711 72.05 32.28 -26.89
N TYR A 712 71.53 33.37 -27.46
CA TYR A 712 70.37 34.11 -26.94
C TYR A 712 69.06 33.78 -27.68
N GLU A 713 69.09 32.83 -28.61
CA GLU A 713 67.91 32.26 -29.28
C GLU A 713 67.35 31.06 -28.51
N HIS A 714 66.03 30.81 -28.65
CA HIS A 714 65.34 29.65 -28.07
C HIS A 714 65.51 29.48 -26.54
N ILE A 715 65.26 30.55 -25.79
CA ILE A 715 65.46 30.60 -24.34
C ILE A 715 64.48 29.65 -23.61
N ALA A 716 65.02 28.62 -22.94
CA ALA A 716 64.25 27.64 -22.18
C ALA A 716 64.46 27.71 -20.65
N SER A 717 65.34 28.60 -20.18
CA SER A 717 65.60 28.86 -18.76
C SER A 717 66.18 30.27 -18.58
N SER A 718 66.14 30.81 -17.36
CA SER A 718 66.76 32.10 -17.06
C SER A 718 68.28 32.01 -17.21
N ILE A 719 68.87 32.95 -17.94
CA ILE A 719 70.28 32.89 -18.36
C ILE A 719 70.96 34.26 -18.29
N GLU A 720 72.22 34.27 -17.89
CA GLU A 720 73.12 35.42 -17.97
C GLU A 720 74.04 35.24 -19.18
N ILE A 721 74.20 36.29 -19.99
CA ILE A 721 74.87 36.26 -21.29
C ILE A 721 75.96 37.34 -21.30
N THR A 722 77.22 36.94 -21.37
CA THR A 722 78.40 37.81 -21.22
C THR A 722 78.93 38.27 -22.56
N ALA A 723 79.23 39.57 -22.67
CA ALA A 723 79.91 40.13 -23.83
C ALA A 723 81.36 39.61 -23.92
N MET A 724 81.69 38.92 -25.01
CA MET A 724 83.07 38.54 -25.31
C MET A 724 83.82 39.71 -25.93
N VAL A 725 85.03 39.96 -25.44
CA VAL A 725 85.94 40.99 -25.98
C VAL A 725 87.33 40.43 -26.27
N GLN A 726 87.93 40.87 -27.37
CA GLN A 726 89.30 40.51 -27.75
C GLN A 726 90.20 41.75 -27.77
N THR A 727 91.51 41.58 -27.55
CA THR A 727 92.49 42.65 -27.72
C THR A 727 92.62 43.00 -29.20
N LYS A 728 92.55 44.29 -29.54
CA LYS A 728 92.93 44.76 -30.87
C LYS A 728 94.39 44.38 -31.12
N THR A 729 94.67 43.83 -32.28
CA THR A 729 96.05 43.64 -32.76
C THR A 729 96.30 44.58 -33.92
N TYR A 730 97.54 45.07 -34.00
CA TYR A 730 97.99 45.96 -35.06
C TYR A 730 99.23 45.40 -35.73
N THR A 731 99.27 45.58 -37.04
CA THR A 731 100.44 45.24 -37.86
C THR A 731 101.50 46.32 -37.70
N VAL A 732 102.70 45.94 -37.28
CA VAL A 732 103.89 46.80 -37.31
C VAL A 732 104.84 46.28 -38.38
N GLU A 733 105.17 47.15 -39.32
CA GLU A 733 106.02 46.82 -40.46
C GLU A 733 107.36 47.58 -40.37
N PHE A 734 108.42 46.84 -40.04
CA PHE A 734 109.79 47.36 -40.04
C PHE A 734 110.35 47.37 -41.47
N LYS A 735 110.89 48.51 -41.90
CA LYS A 735 111.42 48.75 -43.26
C LYS A 735 112.86 49.24 -43.23
N ASP A 736 113.59 48.92 -44.29
CA ASP A 736 114.91 49.50 -44.53
C ASP A 736 114.81 50.89 -45.19
N TRP A 737 115.93 51.62 -45.26
CA TRP A 737 116.02 52.99 -45.80
C TRP A 737 115.47 53.17 -47.23
N ASN A 738 115.38 52.09 -48.00
CA ASN A 738 114.86 52.06 -49.37
C ASN A 738 113.37 51.70 -49.45
N GLY A 739 112.70 51.48 -48.32
CA GLY A 739 111.30 51.07 -48.21
C GLY A 739 111.04 49.56 -48.28
N ALA A 740 112.07 48.72 -48.42
CA ALA A 740 111.92 47.27 -48.41
C ALA A 740 111.56 46.76 -47.00
N THR A 741 110.58 45.86 -46.92
CA THR A 741 110.11 45.27 -45.66
C THR A 741 111.13 44.28 -45.09
N ILE A 742 111.56 44.53 -43.85
CA ILE A 742 112.47 43.67 -43.07
C ILE A 742 111.67 42.64 -42.28
N SER A 743 110.61 43.07 -41.61
CA SER A 743 109.75 42.21 -40.79
C SER A 743 108.35 42.80 -40.64
N ILE A 744 107.35 41.92 -40.46
CA ILE A 744 105.97 42.26 -40.12
C ILE A 744 105.61 41.49 -38.86
N VAL A 745 105.22 42.20 -37.80
CA VAL A 745 104.75 41.61 -36.54
C VAL A 745 103.34 42.08 -36.20
N LEU A 746 102.52 41.16 -35.66
CA LEU A 746 101.22 41.49 -35.06
C LEU A 746 101.44 41.76 -33.57
N VAL A 747 101.05 42.95 -33.12
CA VAL A 747 101.27 43.44 -31.76
C VAL A 747 99.92 43.73 -31.12
N GLU A 748 99.68 43.23 -29.90
CA GLU A 748 98.50 43.61 -29.12
C GLU A 748 98.52 45.10 -28.77
N HIS A 749 97.35 45.73 -28.74
CA HIS A 749 97.20 47.14 -28.42
C HIS A 749 97.92 47.54 -27.12
N GLY A 750 98.82 48.52 -27.21
CA GLY A 750 99.60 49.04 -26.10
C GLY A 750 100.81 48.18 -25.68
N LYS A 751 101.12 47.10 -26.42
CA LYS A 751 102.38 46.36 -26.27
C LYS A 751 103.47 46.95 -27.18
N ALA A 752 104.72 46.61 -26.86
CA ALA A 752 105.85 46.89 -27.72
C ALA A 752 105.92 45.91 -28.91
N ALA A 753 106.37 46.38 -30.06
CA ALA A 753 106.77 45.52 -31.16
C ALA A 753 108.15 44.91 -30.89
N GLU A 754 108.34 43.64 -31.25
CA GLU A 754 109.67 43.04 -31.26
C GLU A 754 110.44 43.55 -32.48
N ALA A 755 111.56 44.24 -32.24
CA ALA A 755 112.39 44.77 -33.32
C ALA A 755 113.20 43.65 -33.97
N PRO A 756 113.27 43.58 -35.32
CA PRO A 756 114.11 42.64 -36.01
C PRO A 756 115.60 42.98 -35.81
N ASP A 757 116.46 42.04 -36.19
CA ASP A 757 117.91 42.24 -36.23
C ASP A 757 118.29 43.53 -36.99
N ARG A 758 119.32 44.22 -36.49
CA ARG A 758 119.72 45.53 -37.02
C ARG A 758 120.17 45.40 -38.49
N PRO A 759 119.47 46.03 -39.45
CA PRO A 759 119.83 45.90 -40.86
C PRO A 759 121.22 46.48 -41.13
N GLN A 760 121.93 45.85 -42.06
CA GLN A 760 123.30 46.20 -42.44
C GLN A 760 123.29 46.99 -43.74
N ARG A 761 124.01 48.11 -43.77
CA ARG A 761 124.15 48.97 -44.95
C ARG A 761 125.62 49.33 -45.15
N GLU A 762 126.20 48.91 -46.26
CA GLU A 762 127.61 49.13 -46.56
C GLU A 762 127.97 50.64 -46.58
N GLY A 763 129.05 51.02 -45.90
CA GLY A 763 129.46 52.42 -45.70
C GLY A 763 128.69 53.21 -44.64
N TYR A 764 127.72 52.60 -43.95
CA TYR A 764 126.89 53.24 -42.94
C TYR A 764 126.76 52.37 -41.67
N THR A 765 126.49 53.00 -40.53
CA THR A 765 126.16 52.33 -39.26
C THR A 765 124.69 52.54 -38.94
N PHE A 766 123.97 51.48 -38.54
CA PHE A 766 122.59 51.58 -38.04
C PHE A 766 122.58 52.41 -36.76
N LEU A 767 121.79 53.48 -36.75
CA LEU A 767 121.71 54.42 -35.64
C LEU A 767 120.53 54.09 -34.71
N ARG A 768 119.33 54.00 -35.29
CA ARG A 768 118.06 53.74 -34.61
C ARG A 768 116.94 53.46 -35.62
N TRP A 769 115.79 53.05 -35.11
CA TRP A 769 114.51 53.16 -35.84
C TRP A 769 114.01 54.61 -35.83
N ASP A 770 113.22 55.01 -36.83
CA ASP A 770 112.69 56.38 -36.97
C ASP A 770 111.59 56.74 -35.96
N LYS A 771 110.77 55.75 -35.57
CA LYS A 771 109.69 55.84 -34.59
C LYS A 771 109.96 55.00 -33.35
N ALA A 772 109.29 55.38 -32.26
CA ALA A 772 109.15 54.53 -31.09
C ALA A 772 108.15 53.39 -31.38
N PHE A 773 108.37 52.24 -30.75
CA PHE A 773 107.56 51.03 -30.93
C PHE A 773 107.35 50.28 -29.61
N ASP A 774 107.51 50.98 -28.50
CA ASP A 774 107.30 50.52 -27.12
C ASP A 774 105.83 50.43 -26.73
N SER A 775 104.93 51.13 -27.44
CA SER A 775 103.47 51.03 -27.30
C SER A 775 102.76 51.23 -28.63
N ILE A 776 102.18 50.17 -29.18
CA ILE A 776 101.51 50.16 -30.48
C ILE A 776 100.00 50.33 -30.31
N THR A 777 99.44 51.49 -30.67
CA THR A 777 98.00 51.80 -30.54
C THR A 777 97.27 51.92 -31.89
N GLN A 778 98.00 51.80 -33.01
CA GLN A 778 97.51 51.73 -34.38
C GLN A 778 98.50 50.93 -35.25
N ALA A 779 98.15 50.62 -36.50
CA ALA A 779 99.10 50.03 -37.44
C ALA A 779 100.21 51.04 -37.78
N GLU A 780 101.47 50.61 -37.72
CA GLU A 780 102.64 51.47 -37.87
C GLU A 780 103.64 50.91 -38.87
N SER A 781 104.34 51.79 -39.58
CA SER A 781 105.50 51.43 -40.39
C SER A 781 106.71 52.25 -39.95
N ILE A 782 107.83 51.55 -39.74
CA ILE A 782 108.98 52.00 -38.96
C ILE A 782 110.25 51.76 -39.76
N THR A 783 111.02 52.80 -40.04
CA THR A 783 112.14 52.77 -41.01
C THR A 783 113.49 52.85 -40.30
N ALA A 784 114.46 52.06 -40.76
CA ALA A 784 115.84 52.09 -40.27
C ALA A 784 116.55 53.40 -40.62
N GLN A 785 117.19 54.04 -39.63
CA GLN A 785 117.97 55.26 -39.77
C GLN A 785 119.47 54.97 -39.58
N TYR A 786 120.30 55.66 -40.36
CA TYR A 786 121.72 55.35 -40.54
C TYR A 786 122.62 56.60 -40.46
N SER A 787 123.85 56.44 -40.00
CA SER A 787 124.92 57.44 -40.09
C SER A 787 126.04 56.96 -41.02
N GLN A 788 126.57 57.83 -41.88
CA GLN A 788 127.66 57.50 -42.81
C GLN A 788 129.01 57.36 -42.08
N ASN A 789 129.82 56.39 -42.48
CA ASN A 789 131.16 56.16 -41.93
C ASN A 789 132.21 57.02 -42.68
N THR A 790 133.28 57.46 -42.01
CA THR A 790 134.31 58.35 -42.59
C THR A 790 135.73 57.85 -42.28
N GLU A 791 136.60 57.80 -43.30
CA GLU A 791 138.00 57.34 -43.22
C GLU A 791 139.02 58.49 -43.41
N ILE A 792 140.28 58.30 -42.97
CA ILE A 792 141.36 59.31 -43.02
C ILE A 792 142.69 58.66 -43.45
N GLU A 793 143.36 59.21 -44.48
CA GLU A 793 144.69 58.80 -44.97
C GLU A 793 145.86 59.65 -44.42
N ILE A 794 147.10 59.12 -44.46
CA ILE A 794 148.35 59.82 -44.08
C ILE A 794 149.48 59.49 -45.10
N PRO A 795 150.29 60.47 -45.59
CA PRO A 795 151.30 60.26 -46.64
C PRO A 795 152.74 59.90 -46.17
N LYS A 796 153.58 59.48 -47.14
CA LYS A 796 154.95 58.92 -47.02
C LYS A 796 156.09 59.91 -46.74
N ILE A 797 157.21 59.38 -46.24
CA ILE A 797 158.59 59.95 -46.27
C ILE A 797 159.59 58.87 -46.75
N ASP A 798 160.72 59.28 -47.35
CA ASP A 798 161.76 58.46 -47.98
C ASP A 798 163.19 58.91 -47.56
N THR A 799 164.13 57.99 -47.34
CA THR A 799 165.61 58.16 -47.38
C THR A 799 166.37 56.82 -47.32
N SER A 800 167.46 56.68 -48.08
CA SER A 800 168.44 55.56 -48.06
C SER A 800 169.71 55.91 -47.24
N SER A 801 170.77 55.10 -47.06
CA SER A 801 171.18 53.75 -47.54
C SER A 801 172.36 53.21 -46.68
N ASP A 802 172.59 51.88 -46.71
CA ASP A 802 173.86 51.14 -46.53
C ASP A 802 174.77 51.40 -45.29
N SER A 803 175.13 50.41 -44.46
CA SER A 803 175.87 49.19 -44.85
C SER A 803 176.17 48.27 -43.63
N GLY A 804 176.34 46.95 -43.87
CA GLY A 804 176.83 45.94 -42.88
C GLY A 804 175.74 45.02 -42.29
N SER A 805 175.37 43.86 -42.85
CA SER A 805 176.13 42.61 -43.14
C SER A 805 176.09 41.53 -42.03
N PHE A 806 175.11 40.61 -42.15
CA PHE A 806 175.05 39.21 -41.66
C PHE A 806 175.03 38.85 -40.16
N GLY A 807 174.00 38.07 -39.73
CA GLY A 807 174.13 37.13 -38.58
C GLY A 807 172.90 36.83 -37.70
N LEU A 808 171.94 36.05 -38.21
CA LEU A 808 170.98 35.10 -37.55
C LEU A 808 171.20 34.79 -36.02
N PHE A 809 170.21 34.54 -35.13
CA PHE A 809 168.79 34.10 -35.24
C PHE A 809 168.02 34.39 -33.89
N SER A 810 166.66 34.39 -33.90
CA SER A 810 165.72 34.33 -32.74
C SER A 810 165.52 35.60 -31.85
N LEU A 811 164.50 36.45 -32.06
CA LEU A 811 163.05 36.35 -31.68
C LEU A 811 162.74 36.48 -30.16
N LEU A 812 162.03 37.48 -29.63
CA LEU A 812 161.68 38.84 -30.09
C LEU A 812 161.44 39.73 -28.83
N PHE A 813 162.18 40.83 -28.66
CA PHE A 813 162.09 41.79 -27.52
C PHE A 813 161.39 43.09 -28.01
N GLY A 814 160.81 44.01 -27.23
CA GLY A 814 161.18 44.50 -25.89
C GLY A 814 162.25 45.62 -26.00
N ALA A 815 162.20 46.79 -25.37
CA ALA A 815 161.16 47.46 -24.58
C ALA A 815 161.58 48.95 -24.31
N ILE A 816 160.69 49.78 -23.73
CA ILE A 816 160.98 51.04 -22.97
C ILE A 816 161.52 52.24 -23.82
N PHE A 817 160.87 53.41 -23.85
CA PHE A 817 161.10 54.49 -22.86
C PHE A 817 159.99 55.56 -22.76
N LEU A 818 159.94 56.21 -21.58
CA LEU A 818 159.01 57.25 -21.11
C LEU A 818 158.66 58.32 -22.16
N PHE A 819 157.42 58.78 -22.31
CA PHE A 819 156.63 59.55 -21.32
C PHE A 819 155.15 59.61 -21.76
N ARG A 820 154.15 59.51 -20.86
CA ARG A 820 152.82 60.12 -21.14
C ARG A 820 151.92 60.43 -19.93
N ARG A 821 151.27 61.58 -20.09
CA ARG A 821 150.11 62.19 -19.40
C ARG A 821 148.85 61.30 -19.37
N LYS A 822 147.92 61.68 -18.49
CA LYS A 822 146.43 61.79 -18.61
C LYS A 822 145.73 61.00 -19.75
N VAL A 823 144.54 60.43 -19.55
CA VAL A 823 143.52 60.59 -18.47
C VAL A 823 143.22 59.24 -17.84
#